data_AF-A0A443NTM4-F1
#
_entry.id   AF-A0A443NTM4-F1
#
_cell.length_a   1.000
_cell.length_b   1.000
_cell.length_c   1.000
_cell.angle_alpha   90.00
_cell.angle_beta   90.00
_cell.angle_gamma   90.00
#
_symmetry.space_group_name_H-M   'P 1'
#
loop_
_entity.id
_entity.type
_entity.pdbx_description
1 polymer ?
#
loop_
_entity_poly.entity_id
_entity_poly.type
_entity_poly.pdbx_seq_one_letter_code
_entity_poly.pdbx_strand_id
1 'polypeptide(L)'
;MKMVAHFLAVILFSVASSLVYAYDPSPLQDICVADLNSEVVVNGFVCKAIKEVKANDFFLSGFDKPSNTMNKVGFNVKNALVNQIPGLNTLGISLVRLDFAPYGENPPHTHPRATEILTVLEGTLYVGFVLSNQNNNTLITKVLNKGDVFVFPIGLIHFQANIGHTPAVAISGLSSQNPGVITIANSVFGSKPPISDDILAKAFQVDKKVIDHLQAQFWMMKVVAHILVVVLLSITSSVVYADDPSPLQDICVADLNSEVLVNGFVCKSVKEVTANDFFLSCFDKPSNTMNKVGFNVTNALVNQIPGLNTLGISLVRLDFAPYGENPPHTHPRATEILTVLEGTLYVGFVLSNQNNNTLITKVLNKGDVFVFPIGLIHFQANIGHTPAVAISGLSSQNPGVITIANSVFGSKPPISEDILAKAFQVDKKVIDYLQAQFWILCVMGRPLLIRARPHATEILRVLSTRNNNTLIGKVLNKGDVSVFPIVLIHFLANIDHTPTAAIFSLSSQNPRSITIANSVLGSNPPISVKILAKAIQVDKKMMKMVANIFVLVLFSIASSLVYASDPSPLQDICVADLKSKVLVNGFVCKDIKKVTAGDFFSMGLDKPGNTTNKVGSNVTTVNVNQIAGLNTLGISLVRIDYAPKGENPPHTHPRATEILTVLEGTLYVGFVLSNQNNNTLISKVLKKGDVFVFPIGLIHFQANIGHENAIAIAALSSQNPGVITIANAVFGSKPPISDDILAKAFQVDEKVIDYLKAQFWVNP
;
A
#
# COMPACT_ATOMS: atom_id res chain seq x y z
N MET A 1 1.34 36.50 -40.50
CA MET A 1 1.40 36.69 -39.03
C MET A 1 0.49 35.77 -38.22
N LYS A 2 -0.77 35.51 -38.62
CA LYS A 2 -1.70 34.69 -37.80
C LYS A 2 -1.37 33.18 -37.73
N MET A 3 -0.71 32.62 -38.75
CA MET A 3 -0.39 31.17 -38.81
C MET A 3 0.85 30.79 -37.98
N VAL A 4 1.81 31.72 -37.83
CA VAL A 4 3.04 31.52 -37.04
C VAL A 4 2.78 31.58 -35.53
N ALA A 5 1.81 32.40 -35.10
CA ALA A 5 1.35 32.44 -33.70
C ALA A 5 0.61 31.15 -33.28
N HIS A 6 -0.09 30.49 -34.21
CA HIS A 6 -0.77 29.22 -33.93
C HIS A 6 0.22 28.05 -33.85
N PHE A 7 1.28 28.04 -34.66
CA PHE A 7 2.32 27.01 -34.58
C PHE A 7 3.24 27.18 -33.37
N LEU A 8 3.59 28.42 -32.98
CA LEU A 8 4.33 28.69 -31.74
C LEU A 8 3.52 28.36 -30.49
N ALA A 9 2.19 28.57 -30.50
CA ALA A 9 1.31 28.16 -29.41
C ALA A 9 1.21 26.63 -29.28
N VAL A 10 1.18 25.90 -30.40
CA VAL A 10 1.14 24.41 -30.41
C VAL A 10 2.48 23.80 -30.00
N ILE A 11 3.62 24.40 -30.38
CA ILE A 11 4.96 23.93 -29.98
C ILE A 11 5.30 24.31 -28.54
N LEU A 12 4.86 25.46 -28.02
CA LEU A 12 4.96 25.76 -26.57
C LEU A 12 4.06 24.81 -25.73
N PHE A 13 2.95 24.33 -26.29
CA PHE A 13 2.07 23.37 -25.62
C PHE A 13 2.57 21.92 -25.67
N SER A 14 3.43 21.54 -26.64
CA SER A 14 3.96 20.18 -26.75
C SER A 14 5.17 19.89 -25.85
N VAL A 15 5.80 20.91 -25.27
CA VAL A 15 6.99 20.78 -24.39
C VAL A 15 6.62 20.71 -22.89
N ALA A 16 5.34 20.80 -22.52
CA ALA A 16 4.88 20.61 -21.14
C ALA A 16 4.45 19.17 -20.81
N SER A 17 4.87 18.20 -21.62
CA SER A 17 4.56 16.78 -21.44
C SER A 17 5.56 16.12 -20.50
N SER A 18 5.49 16.42 -19.20
CA SER A 18 6.25 15.67 -18.20
C SER A 18 5.34 14.65 -17.51
N LEU A 19 5.70 13.37 -17.68
CA LEU A 19 5.20 12.21 -16.94
C LEU A 19 5.47 12.40 -15.44
N VAL A 20 4.47 12.39 -14.57
CA VAL A 20 4.67 12.39 -13.11
C VAL A 20 3.52 11.68 -12.38
N TYR A 21 3.86 11.03 -11.26
CA TYR A 21 3.03 10.18 -10.39
C TYR A 21 2.70 10.91 -9.07
N ALA A 22 1.57 10.59 -8.41
CA ALA A 22 1.20 11.07 -7.07
C ALA A 22 1.46 10.00 -5.97
N TYR A 23 1.58 10.43 -4.71
CA TYR A 23 1.79 9.57 -3.53
C TYR A 23 1.09 10.19 -2.30
N ASP A 24 0.31 9.43 -1.51
CA ASP A 24 -0.21 9.84 -0.18
C ASP A 24 0.95 10.34 0.71
N PRO A 25 0.87 11.48 1.44
CA PRO A 25 1.97 11.91 2.29
C PRO A 25 2.44 10.78 3.20
N SER A 26 3.67 10.31 2.97
CA SER A 26 4.34 9.33 3.81
C SER A 26 4.12 9.68 5.28
N PRO A 27 3.93 8.69 6.18
CA PRO A 27 4.00 8.95 7.61
C PRO A 27 5.24 9.81 7.91
N LEU A 28 5.12 10.80 8.80
CA LEU A 28 6.21 11.70 9.19
C LEU A 28 6.72 11.41 10.61
N GLN A 29 6.09 10.44 11.27
CA GLN A 29 6.44 9.89 12.58
C GLN A 29 5.97 8.43 12.65
N ASP A 30 6.31 7.71 13.73
CA ASP A 30 5.95 6.29 13.86
C ASP A 30 4.44 6.06 13.92
N ILE A 31 3.74 6.92 14.67
CA ILE A 31 2.30 6.84 14.93
C ILE A 31 1.72 8.24 15.17
N CYS A 32 0.49 8.46 14.73
CA CYS A 32 -0.30 9.67 15.03
C CYS A 32 -1.65 9.26 15.64
N VAL A 33 -1.70 8.94 16.93
CA VAL A 33 -2.97 8.58 17.58
C VAL A 33 -3.88 9.79 17.65
N ALA A 34 -5.11 9.70 17.14
CA ALA A 34 -6.06 10.81 17.16
C ALA A 34 -6.35 11.31 18.59
N ASP A 35 -6.22 12.63 18.80
CA ASP A 35 -6.80 13.28 19.97
C ASP A 35 -8.25 13.68 19.67
N LEU A 36 -9.19 12.81 20.07
CA LEU A 36 -10.62 13.02 19.86
C LEU A 36 -11.21 14.16 20.70
N ASN A 37 -10.47 14.69 21.68
CA ASN A 37 -10.92 15.79 22.55
C ASN A 37 -10.37 17.16 22.13
N SER A 38 -9.50 17.21 21.11
CA SER A 38 -8.93 18.46 20.63
C SER A 38 -9.99 19.32 19.96
N GLU A 39 -10.03 20.61 20.32
CA GLU A 39 -10.83 21.62 19.60
C GLU A 39 -10.18 22.03 18.26
N VAL A 40 -8.89 21.73 18.07
CA VAL A 40 -8.17 21.97 16.83
C VAL A 40 -8.48 20.86 15.84
N VAL A 41 -9.05 21.23 14.69
CA VAL A 41 -9.36 20.33 13.59
C VAL A 41 -8.37 20.58 12.45
N VAL A 42 -7.86 19.50 11.87
CA VAL A 42 -7.06 19.49 10.63
C VAL A 42 -7.80 18.66 9.58
N ASN A 43 -7.18 18.32 8.45
CA ASN A 43 -7.74 17.32 7.53
C ASN A 43 -7.70 15.92 8.18
N GLY A 44 -8.61 15.68 9.14
CA GLY A 44 -8.56 14.55 10.08
C GLY A 44 -8.40 15.01 11.52
N PHE A 45 -7.63 14.25 12.31
CA PHE A 45 -7.40 14.52 13.73
C PHE A 45 -5.94 14.92 13.98
N VAL A 46 -5.75 15.82 14.94
CA VAL A 46 -4.42 16.08 15.53
C VAL A 46 -3.96 14.86 16.33
N CYS A 47 -2.66 14.73 16.57
CA CYS A 47 -2.08 13.60 17.29
C CYS A 47 -1.97 13.86 18.79
N LYS A 48 -2.12 12.81 19.60
CA LYS A 48 -1.68 12.79 21.00
C LYS A 48 -0.16 12.86 21.08
N ALA A 49 0.35 13.33 22.22
CA ALA A 49 1.77 13.19 22.54
C ALA A 49 2.15 11.70 22.67
N ILE A 50 3.29 11.29 22.12
CA ILE A 50 3.75 9.88 22.13
C ILE A 50 3.74 9.27 23.54
N LYS A 51 4.12 10.05 24.57
CA LYS A 51 4.12 9.60 25.98
C LYS A 51 2.73 9.27 26.55
N GLU A 52 1.66 9.74 25.91
CA GLU A 52 0.26 9.51 26.32
C GLU A 52 -0.36 8.33 25.59
N VAL A 53 0.28 7.85 24.53
CA VAL A 53 -0.17 6.72 23.73
C VAL A 53 -0.11 5.43 24.55
N LYS A 54 -1.17 4.63 24.46
CA LYS A 54 -1.31 3.33 25.13
C LYS A 54 -1.77 2.28 24.13
N ALA A 55 -1.58 1.00 24.46
CA ALA A 55 -2.06 -0.12 23.65
C ALA A 55 -3.58 -0.05 23.37
N ASN A 56 -4.37 0.51 24.29
CA ASN A 56 -5.81 0.66 24.10
C ASN A 56 -6.19 1.65 22.99
N ASP A 57 -5.28 2.53 22.54
CA ASP A 57 -5.54 3.41 21.41
C ASP A 57 -5.60 2.64 20.07
N PHE A 58 -5.04 1.43 20.02
CA PHE A 58 -4.97 0.57 18.82
C PHE A 58 -5.93 -0.62 18.89
N PHE A 59 -6.82 -0.67 19.90
CA PHE A 59 -7.60 -1.84 20.26
C PHE A 59 -9.11 -1.57 20.24
N LEU A 60 -9.89 -2.52 19.74
CA LEU A 60 -11.35 -2.52 19.86
C LEU A 60 -11.86 -3.93 20.17
N SER A 61 -12.73 -4.05 21.16
CA SER A 61 -13.34 -5.33 21.54
C SER A 61 -14.77 -5.51 21.02
N GLY A 62 -15.24 -6.75 20.99
CA GLY A 62 -16.65 -7.09 20.79
C GLY A 62 -17.08 -7.10 19.32
N PHE A 63 -16.14 -7.15 18.38
CA PHE A 63 -16.39 -7.30 16.94
C PHE A 63 -16.94 -8.70 16.60
N ASP A 64 -16.98 -9.64 17.55
CA ASP A 64 -17.69 -10.92 17.51
C ASP A 64 -19.20 -10.79 17.77
N LYS A 65 -19.66 -9.67 18.33
CA LYS A 65 -21.08 -9.46 18.68
C LYS A 65 -21.87 -8.92 17.50
N PRO A 66 -23.04 -9.50 17.18
CA PRO A 66 -23.89 -9.02 16.09
C PRO A 66 -24.50 -7.65 16.40
N SER A 67 -24.65 -6.86 15.35
CA SER A 67 -25.35 -5.59 15.34
C SER A 67 -26.87 -5.79 15.27
N ASN A 68 -27.64 -4.81 15.72
CA ASN A 68 -29.11 -4.89 15.65
C ASN A 68 -29.60 -4.67 14.21
N THR A 69 -30.15 -5.72 13.59
CA THR A 69 -30.69 -5.70 12.23
C THR A 69 -32.21 -5.49 12.17
N MET A 70 -32.87 -5.18 13.30
CA MET A 70 -34.30 -4.87 13.36
C MET A 70 -34.59 -3.47 12.77
N ASN A 71 -34.45 -3.34 11.47
CA ASN A 71 -34.73 -2.15 10.68
C ASN A 71 -35.30 -2.54 9.30
N LYS A 72 -35.72 -1.56 8.51
CA LYS A 72 -36.43 -1.80 7.24
C LYS A 72 -35.63 -2.58 6.20
N VAL A 73 -34.30 -2.49 6.24
CA VAL A 73 -33.40 -3.16 5.28
C VAL A 73 -32.78 -4.43 5.85
N GLY A 74 -33.05 -4.78 7.12
CA GLY A 74 -32.52 -6.00 7.72
C GLY A 74 -30.99 -6.04 7.84
N PHE A 75 -30.31 -4.89 7.85
CA PHE A 75 -28.85 -4.80 7.77
C PHE A 75 -28.30 -3.76 8.74
N ASN A 76 -27.12 -4.00 9.30
CA ASN A 76 -26.42 -3.02 10.12
C ASN A 76 -24.89 -3.21 10.05
N VAL A 77 -24.17 -2.14 10.36
CA VAL A 77 -22.70 -2.09 10.32
C VAL A 77 -22.14 -1.74 11.68
N LYS A 78 -21.13 -2.49 12.11
CA LYS A 78 -20.27 -2.12 13.24
C LYS A 78 -18.92 -1.63 12.73
N ASN A 79 -18.61 -0.39 13.10
CA ASN A 79 -17.43 0.32 12.63
C ASN A 79 -16.20 0.10 13.51
N ALA A 80 -15.05 -0.10 12.89
CA ALA A 80 -13.72 0.09 13.47
C ALA A 80 -12.98 1.18 12.66
N LEU A 81 -13.45 2.42 12.83
CA LEU A 81 -12.85 3.63 12.24
C LEU A 81 -12.02 4.37 13.30
N VAL A 82 -11.40 5.50 12.92
CA VAL A 82 -10.59 6.35 13.83
C VAL A 82 -11.33 6.72 15.14
N ASN A 83 -12.64 6.93 15.09
CA ASN A 83 -13.43 7.26 16.29
C ASN A 83 -13.52 6.09 17.30
N GLN A 84 -13.38 4.84 16.84
CA GLN A 84 -13.39 3.65 17.69
C GLN A 84 -11.97 3.18 18.03
N ILE A 85 -11.03 3.34 17.08
CA ILE A 85 -9.62 3.01 17.24
C ILE A 85 -8.80 4.26 16.86
N PRO A 86 -8.53 5.17 17.82
CA PRO A 86 -7.79 6.41 17.57
C PRO A 86 -6.42 6.21 16.90
N GLY A 87 -5.81 5.05 17.12
CA GLY A 87 -4.54 4.65 16.49
C GLY A 87 -4.61 4.44 14.97
N LEU A 88 -5.80 4.36 14.36
CA LEU A 88 -5.97 4.31 12.89
C LEU A 88 -5.69 5.64 12.19
N ASN A 89 -5.57 6.73 12.94
CA ASN A 89 -5.36 8.04 12.35
C ASN A 89 -4.01 8.07 11.61
N THR A 90 -4.08 8.49 10.35
CA THR A 90 -3.01 8.55 9.34
C THR A 90 -2.44 7.20 8.91
N LEU A 91 -3.20 6.10 9.09
CA LEU A 91 -2.75 4.76 8.73
C LEU A 91 -3.45 4.17 7.48
N GLY A 92 -4.36 4.93 6.86
CA GLY A 92 -4.87 4.60 5.52
C GLY A 92 -5.73 3.33 5.43
N ILE A 93 -6.23 2.81 6.55
CA ILE A 93 -7.07 1.60 6.57
C ILE A 93 -8.14 1.68 7.65
N SER A 94 -9.25 0.98 7.44
CA SER A 94 -10.25 0.71 8.47
C SER A 94 -10.91 -0.64 8.26
N LEU A 95 -11.77 -1.02 9.20
CA LEU A 95 -12.46 -2.30 9.19
C LEU A 95 -13.93 -2.10 9.58
N VAL A 96 -14.82 -2.89 8.99
CA VAL A 96 -16.24 -2.95 9.36
C VAL A 96 -16.69 -4.41 9.50
N ARG A 97 -17.64 -4.62 10.41
CA ARG A 97 -18.43 -5.85 10.46
C ARG A 97 -19.82 -5.56 9.93
N LEU A 98 -20.31 -6.47 9.12
CA LEU A 98 -21.59 -6.42 8.42
C LEU A 98 -22.47 -7.53 8.96
N ASP A 99 -23.64 -7.18 9.51
CA ASP A 99 -24.62 -8.15 9.99
C ASP A 99 -25.91 -8.01 9.17
N PHE A 100 -26.38 -9.14 8.63
CA PHE A 100 -27.60 -9.22 7.82
C PHE A 100 -28.60 -10.17 8.47
N ALA A 101 -29.83 -9.71 8.66
CA ALA A 101 -30.98 -10.59 8.89
C ALA A 101 -31.23 -11.48 7.66
N PRO A 102 -32.03 -12.56 7.76
CA PRO A 102 -32.52 -13.26 6.58
C PRO A 102 -33.14 -12.26 5.59
N TYR A 103 -32.73 -12.30 4.33
CA TYR A 103 -33.15 -11.35 3.29
C TYR A 103 -32.76 -9.88 3.52
N GLY A 104 -31.90 -9.61 4.50
CA GLY A 104 -31.36 -8.28 4.73
C GLY A 104 -30.48 -7.82 3.58
N GLU A 105 -30.51 -6.53 3.27
CA GLU A 105 -29.72 -5.91 2.23
C GLU A 105 -28.93 -4.71 2.76
N ASN A 106 -27.66 -4.62 2.37
CA ASN A 106 -26.95 -3.36 2.32
C ASN A 106 -27.29 -2.72 0.97
N PRO A 107 -28.11 -1.66 0.93
CA PRO A 107 -28.59 -1.09 -0.32
C PRO A 107 -27.43 -0.58 -1.20
N PRO A 108 -27.67 -0.34 -2.50
CA PRO A 108 -26.68 0.26 -3.37
C PRO A 108 -26.04 1.50 -2.74
N HIS A 109 -24.72 1.46 -2.62
CA HIS A 109 -23.90 2.51 -2.02
C HIS A 109 -22.52 2.56 -2.68
N THR A 110 -21.76 3.59 -2.34
CA THR A 110 -20.36 3.73 -2.76
C THR A 110 -19.52 4.32 -1.64
N HIS A 111 -18.24 3.98 -1.66
CA HIS A 111 -17.20 4.52 -0.80
C HIS A 111 -16.30 5.44 -1.63
N PRO A 112 -16.43 6.78 -1.49
CA PRO A 112 -15.67 7.71 -2.33
C PRO A 112 -14.16 7.68 -2.06
N ARG A 113 -13.72 7.10 -0.94
CA ARG A 113 -12.32 7.09 -0.51
C ARG A 113 -11.76 5.71 -0.20
N ALA A 114 -12.50 4.62 -0.47
CA ALA A 114 -11.98 3.30 -0.17
C ALA A 114 -12.44 2.22 -1.14
N THR A 115 -11.52 1.34 -1.48
CA THR A 115 -11.81 -0.03 -1.90
C THR A 115 -12.28 -0.82 -0.69
N GLU A 116 -13.25 -1.72 -0.87
CA GLU A 116 -13.69 -2.68 0.14
C GLU A 116 -13.23 -4.10 -0.24
N ILE A 117 -12.61 -4.84 0.69
CA ILE A 117 -12.37 -6.28 0.57
C ILE A 117 -13.15 -7.01 1.66
N LEU A 118 -14.15 -7.80 1.25
CA LEU A 118 -15.13 -8.44 2.11
C LEU A 118 -14.84 -9.93 2.24
N THR A 119 -14.93 -10.48 3.45
CA THR A 119 -14.93 -11.92 3.74
C THR A 119 -16.23 -12.34 4.39
N VAL A 120 -16.90 -13.35 3.84
CA VAL A 120 -18.11 -13.93 4.45
C VAL A 120 -17.72 -14.89 5.57
N LEU A 121 -18.16 -14.60 6.79
CA LEU A 121 -17.93 -15.46 7.96
C LEU A 121 -19.05 -16.49 8.15
N GLU A 122 -20.29 -16.10 7.85
CA GLU A 122 -21.50 -16.92 8.00
C GLU A 122 -22.55 -16.54 6.95
N GLY A 123 -23.38 -17.50 6.55
CA GLY A 123 -24.49 -17.30 5.60
C GLY A 123 -24.06 -17.25 4.13
N THR A 124 -24.94 -16.68 3.30
CA THR A 124 -24.77 -16.57 1.84
C THR A 124 -25.15 -15.16 1.38
N LEU A 125 -24.25 -14.49 0.68
CA LEU A 125 -24.45 -13.13 0.17
C LEU A 125 -24.47 -13.12 -1.36
N TYR A 126 -25.47 -12.48 -1.96
CA TYR A 126 -25.40 -12.03 -3.34
C TYR A 126 -24.82 -10.61 -3.35
N VAL A 127 -23.71 -10.43 -4.05
CA VAL A 127 -22.98 -9.17 -4.10
C VAL A 127 -22.75 -8.73 -5.53
N GLY A 128 -22.53 -7.43 -5.73
CA GLY A 128 -22.02 -6.93 -6.99
C GLY A 128 -21.74 -5.44 -7.00
N PHE A 129 -21.03 -5.02 -8.04
CA PHE A 129 -20.74 -3.62 -8.34
C PHE A 129 -20.97 -3.31 -9.82
N VAL A 130 -21.20 -2.04 -10.13
CA VAL A 130 -21.52 -1.56 -11.47
C VAL A 130 -20.36 -0.71 -11.99
N LEU A 131 -19.85 -1.07 -13.17
CA LEU A 131 -18.86 -0.26 -13.89
C LEU A 131 -19.48 1.05 -14.40
N SER A 132 -18.66 2.04 -14.73
CA SER A 132 -19.11 3.33 -15.22
C SER A 132 -19.81 3.26 -16.58
N ASN A 133 -20.42 4.39 -16.96
CA ASN A 133 -21.05 4.56 -18.27
C ASN A 133 -20.08 4.28 -19.44
N GLN A 134 -18.78 4.59 -19.30
CA GLN A 134 -17.77 4.26 -20.33
C GLN A 134 -17.65 2.76 -20.57
N ASN A 135 -18.00 1.96 -19.56
CA ASN A 135 -18.03 0.50 -19.58
C ASN A 135 -19.46 -0.05 -19.59
N ASN A 136 -20.40 0.71 -20.18
CA ASN A 136 -21.79 0.30 -20.45
C ASN A 136 -22.59 -0.11 -19.21
N ASN A 137 -22.30 0.47 -18.03
CA ASN A 137 -22.97 0.12 -16.77
C ASN A 137 -22.95 -1.39 -16.48
N THR A 138 -21.86 -2.06 -16.85
CA THR A 138 -21.76 -3.52 -16.72
C THR A 138 -21.79 -3.93 -15.25
N LEU A 139 -22.70 -4.85 -14.92
CA LEU A 139 -22.84 -5.40 -13.58
C LEU A 139 -21.91 -6.60 -13.39
N ILE A 140 -20.99 -6.50 -12.42
CA ILE A 140 -20.13 -7.60 -11.97
C ILE A 140 -20.71 -8.14 -10.67
N THR A 141 -21.16 -9.41 -10.67
CA THR A 141 -21.84 -10.00 -9.51
C THR A 141 -21.37 -11.41 -9.19
N LYS A 142 -21.57 -11.81 -7.93
CA LYS A 142 -21.29 -13.16 -7.47
C LYS A 142 -22.17 -13.54 -6.27
N VAL A 143 -22.43 -14.83 -6.13
CA VAL A 143 -22.94 -15.40 -4.88
C VAL A 143 -21.74 -15.90 -4.07
N LEU A 144 -21.64 -15.42 -2.83
CA LEU A 144 -20.58 -15.73 -1.88
C LEU A 144 -21.15 -16.61 -0.76
N ASN A 145 -20.38 -17.61 -0.35
CA ASN A 145 -20.64 -18.46 0.80
C ASN A 145 -19.60 -18.19 1.90
N LYS A 146 -19.83 -18.75 3.09
CA LYS A 146 -18.82 -18.75 4.16
C LYS A 146 -17.44 -19.12 3.63
N GLY A 147 -16.45 -18.28 3.94
CA GLY A 147 -15.06 -18.44 3.50
C GLY A 147 -14.74 -17.82 2.15
N ASP A 148 -15.72 -17.26 1.44
CA ASP A 148 -15.46 -16.54 0.21
C ASP A 148 -15.07 -15.09 0.49
N VAL A 149 -14.16 -14.57 -0.35
CA VAL A 149 -13.66 -13.20 -0.34
C VAL A 149 -14.06 -12.52 -1.65
N PHE A 150 -14.48 -11.26 -1.59
CA PHE A 150 -14.81 -10.46 -2.75
C PHE A 150 -14.35 -9.00 -2.60
N VAL A 151 -13.99 -8.37 -3.72
CA VAL A 151 -13.43 -7.01 -3.74
C VAL A 151 -14.36 -6.06 -4.49
N PHE A 152 -14.64 -4.91 -3.87
CA PHE A 152 -15.39 -3.80 -4.46
C PHE A 152 -14.44 -2.61 -4.69
N PRO A 153 -14.18 -2.25 -5.95
CA PRO A 153 -13.29 -1.13 -6.29
C PRO A 153 -13.80 0.21 -5.74
N ILE A 154 -12.86 1.06 -5.33
CA ILE A 154 -13.12 2.41 -4.85
C ILE A 154 -14.06 3.20 -5.76
N GLY A 155 -15.03 3.90 -5.16
CA GLY A 155 -15.94 4.79 -5.89
C GLY A 155 -17.05 4.12 -6.71
N LEU A 156 -16.98 2.80 -6.97
CA LEU A 156 -18.02 2.11 -7.73
C LEU A 156 -19.26 1.82 -6.87
N ILE A 157 -20.45 1.97 -7.48
CA ILE A 157 -21.72 1.63 -6.83
C ILE A 157 -21.80 0.12 -6.68
N HIS A 158 -22.03 -0.35 -5.46
CA HIS A 158 -22.11 -1.76 -5.13
C HIS A 158 -23.14 -2.04 -4.04
N PHE A 159 -23.47 -3.31 -3.85
CA PHE A 159 -24.46 -3.79 -2.89
C PHE A 159 -24.06 -5.17 -2.35
N GLN A 160 -24.64 -5.52 -1.20
CA GLN A 160 -24.59 -6.87 -0.65
C GLN A 160 -25.97 -7.24 -0.13
N ALA A 161 -26.50 -8.41 -0.50
CA ALA A 161 -27.81 -8.89 -0.08
C ALA A 161 -27.70 -10.32 0.46
N ASN A 162 -28.21 -10.56 1.65
CA ASN A 162 -28.35 -11.92 2.16
C ASN A 162 -29.51 -12.60 1.44
N ILE A 163 -29.22 -13.60 0.61
CA ILE A 163 -30.26 -14.36 -0.11
C ILE A 163 -30.67 -15.64 0.63
N GLY A 164 -30.08 -15.89 1.80
CA GLY A 164 -30.33 -17.04 2.65
C GLY A 164 -31.51 -16.84 3.62
N HIS A 165 -32.01 -17.98 4.12
CA HIS A 165 -33.05 -18.03 5.15
C HIS A 165 -32.52 -17.83 6.59
N THR A 166 -31.20 -17.79 6.76
CA THR A 166 -30.52 -17.55 8.04
C THR A 166 -29.79 -16.21 8.01
N PRO A 167 -29.46 -15.61 9.17
CA PRO A 167 -28.58 -14.46 9.21
C PRO A 167 -27.24 -14.72 8.49
N ALA A 168 -26.64 -13.66 7.97
CA ALA A 168 -25.31 -13.68 7.37
C ALA A 168 -24.41 -12.65 8.07
N VAL A 169 -23.12 -12.95 8.14
CA VAL A 169 -22.10 -12.10 8.78
C VAL A 169 -20.90 -12.00 7.84
N ALA A 170 -20.40 -10.79 7.65
CA ALA A 170 -19.17 -10.54 6.92
C ALA A 170 -18.28 -9.53 7.66
N ILE A 171 -16.99 -9.56 7.36
CA ILE A 171 -16.03 -8.53 7.77
C ILE A 171 -15.40 -7.96 6.51
N SER A 172 -15.26 -6.63 6.47
CA SER A 172 -14.62 -5.95 5.35
C SER A 172 -13.50 -5.04 5.81
N GLY A 173 -12.34 -5.15 5.16
CA GLY A 173 -11.27 -4.16 5.20
C GLY A 173 -11.52 -3.07 4.18
N LEU A 174 -11.19 -1.83 4.52
CA LEU A 174 -11.40 -0.66 3.67
C LEU A 174 -10.09 0.11 3.52
N SER A 175 -9.69 0.44 2.28
CA SER A 175 -8.40 1.09 1.95
C SER A 175 -8.32 2.57 2.36
N SER A 176 -9.04 2.96 3.41
CA SER A 176 -8.97 4.28 4.03
C SER A 176 -9.43 4.21 5.47
N GLN A 177 -8.80 5.01 6.33
CA GLN A 177 -9.21 5.21 7.72
C GLN A 177 -10.57 5.90 7.84
N ASN A 178 -11.03 6.55 6.77
CA ASN A 178 -12.33 7.19 6.68
C ASN A 178 -12.89 6.96 5.27
N PRO A 179 -13.49 5.79 4.98
CA PRO A 179 -13.94 5.43 3.64
C PRO A 179 -15.04 6.36 3.10
N GLY A 180 -15.85 6.93 4.00
CA GLY A 180 -17.10 7.61 3.67
C GLY A 180 -18.13 6.63 3.12
N VAL A 181 -19.43 6.91 3.27
CA VAL A 181 -20.49 6.08 2.70
C VAL A 181 -21.52 6.97 2.04
N ILE A 182 -21.83 6.70 0.79
CA ILE A 182 -22.90 7.35 0.05
C ILE A 182 -23.92 6.27 -0.32
N THR A 183 -24.96 6.11 0.48
CA THR A 183 -26.11 5.26 0.12
C THR A 183 -26.90 5.97 -0.98
N ILE A 184 -27.05 5.33 -2.14
CA ILE A 184 -27.55 5.99 -3.36
C ILE A 184 -28.99 6.49 -3.16
N ALA A 185 -29.89 5.63 -2.67
CA ALA A 185 -31.29 6.01 -2.46
C ALA A 185 -31.44 7.16 -1.45
N ASN A 186 -30.72 7.10 -0.32
CA ASN A 186 -30.73 8.17 0.68
C ASN A 186 -30.16 9.48 0.14
N SER A 187 -29.12 9.43 -0.68
CA SER A 187 -28.46 10.63 -1.21
C SER A 187 -29.28 11.29 -2.32
N VAL A 188 -29.97 10.49 -3.15
CA VAL A 188 -30.79 10.99 -4.25
C VAL A 188 -32.18 11.44 -3.76
N PHE A 189 -32.90 10.59 -3.03
CA PHE A 189 -34.29 10.85 -2.63
C PHE A 189 -34.43 11.36 -1.19
N GLY A 190 -33.42 11.15 -0.34
CA GLY A 190 -33.42 11.57 1.06
C GLY A 190 -32.57 12.81 1.37
N SER A 191 -32.01 13.48 0.35
CA SER A 191 -31.15 14.66 0.49
C SER A 191 -31.81 15.82 1.26
N LYS A 192 -30.98 16.62 1.92
CA LYS A 192 -31.41 17.80 2.69
C LYS A 192 -30.51 19.00 2.35
N PRO A 193 -31.03 20.04 1.66
CA PRO A 193 -32.38 20.15 1.09
C PRO A 193 -32.63 19.11 -0.04
N PRO A 194 -33.91 18.86 -0.40
CA PRO A 194 -34.24 17.97 -1.50
C PRO A 194 -33.58 18.34 -2.83
N ILE A 195 -33.19 17.36 -3.63
CA ILE A 195 -33.04 17.57 -5.07
C ILE A 195 -34.43 17.82 -5.67
N SER A 196 -34.52 18.78 -6.59
CA SER A 196 -35.78 19.10 -7.28
C SER A 196 -36.40 17.85 -7.92
N ASP A 197 -37.68 17.66 -7.65
CA ASP A 197 -38.55 16.68 -8.29
C ASP A 197 -38.53 16.78 -9.82
N ASP A 198 -38.49 17.99 -10.39
CA ASP A 198 -38.35 18.20 -11.85
C ASP A 198 -37.04 17.63 -12.40
N ILE A 199 -35.94 17.79 -11.65
CA ILE A 199 -34.62 17.27 -12.04
C ILE A 199 -34.65 15.75 -11.97
N LEU A 200 -35.12 15.18 -10.86
CA LEU A 200 -35.18 13.74 -10.67
C LEU A 200 -36.18 13.07 -11.63
N ALA A 201 -37.34 13.67 -11.88
CA ALA A 201 -38.34 13.15 -12.82
C ALA A 201 -37.75 13.02 -14.23
N LYS A 202 -36.99 14.03 -14.67
CA LYS A 202 -36.27 13.98 -15.95
C LYS A 202 -35.13 12.97 -15.92
N ALA A 203 -34.33 12.93 -14.85
CA ALA A 203 -33.18 12.04 -14.74
C ALA A 203 -33.61 10.55 -14.72
N PHE A 204 -34.68 10.23 -13.99
CA PHE A 204 -35.21 8.87 -13.87
C PHE A 204 -36.27 8.53 -14.94
N GLN A 205 -36.67 9.50 -15.76
CA GLN A 205 -37.66 9.34 -16.84
C GLN A 205 -39.03 8.85 -16.32
N VAL A 206 -39.48 9.42 -15.21
CA VAL A 206 -40.75 9.08 -14.55
C VAL A 206 -41.55 10.35 -14.25
N ASP A 207 -42.83 10.19 -13.93
CA ASP A 207 -43.66 11.30 -13.48
C ASP A 207 -43.20 11.83 -12.12
N LYS A 208 -43.38 13.14 -11.89
CA LYS A 208 -43.09 13.79 -10.59
C LYS A 208 -43.77 13.08 -9.42
N LYS A 209 -44.99 12.59 -9.60
CA LYS A 209 -45.72 11.84 -8.55
C LYS A 209 -44.95 10.61 -8.06
N VAL A 210 -44.19 9.95 -8.94
CA VAL A 210 -43.33 8.82 -8.55
C VAL A 210 -42.16 9.33 -7.72
N ILE A 211 -41.53 10.43 -8.13
CA ILE A 211 -40.45 11.05 -7.36
C ILE A 211 -40.94 11.54 -6.00
N ASP A 212 -42.07 12.24 -5.94
CA ASP A 212 -42.69 12.72 -4.71
C ASP A 212 -42.97 11.54 -3.77
N HIS A 213 -43.49 10.43 -4.32
CA HIS A 213 -43.70 9.21 -3.56
C HIS A 213 -42.40 8.63 -3.01
N LEU A 214 -41.34 8.56 -3.82
CA LEU A 214 -40.02 8.08 -3.41
C LEU A 214 -39.41 8.98 -2.32
N GLN A 215 -39.39 10.29 -2.53
CA GLN A 215 -38.88 11.27 -1.56
C GLN A 215 -39.66 11.22 -0.23
N ALA A 216 -40.99 11.08 -0.30
CA ALA A 216 -41.83 10.93 0.89
C ALA A 216 -41.47 9.71 1.75
N GLN A 217 -40.91 8.63 1.16
CA GLN A 217 -40.46 7.46 1.94
C GLN A 217 -39.29 7.80 2.89
N PHE A 218 -38.52 8.85 2.59
CA PHE A 218 -37.33 9.25 3.36
C PHE A 218 -37.55 10.45 4.29
N TRP A 219 -38.64 11.21 4.13
CA TRP A 219 -38.87 12.48 4.85
C TRP A 219 -39.95 12.43 5.94
N MET A 220 -40.38 11.24 6.36
CA MET A 220 -41.24 11.07 7.53
C MET A 220 -40.45 11.30 8.84
N MET A 221 -39.98 12.54 9.09
CA MET A 221 -39.85 13.16 10.42
C MET A 221 -39.22 14.58 10.34
N LYS A 222 -39.99 15.55 10.86
CA LYS A 222 -39.60 16.89 11.34
C LYS A 222 -39.24 17.94 10.28
N VAL A 223 -40.29 18.56 9.73
CA VAL A 223 -40.27 19.96 9.30
C VAL A 223 -40.11 20.83 10.55
N VAL A 224 -38.96 21.47 10.73
CA VAL A 224 -38.77 22.89 11.09
C VAL A 224 -37.25 23.13 11.09
N ALA A 225 -36.85 24.23 10.44
CA ALA A 225 -35.63 25.02 10.64
C ALA A 225 -34.60 25.04 9.48
N HIS A 226 -34.50 26.23 8.88
CA HIS A 226 -33.36 26.83 8.15
C HIS A 226 -33.20 26.57 6.65
N ILE A 227 -34.13 27.12 5.85
CA ILE A 227 -33.96 27.37 4.40
C ILE A 227 -33.00 28.56 4.09
N LEU A 228 -32.51 29.30 5.08
CA LEU A 228 -31.75 30.53 4.82
C LEU A 228 -30.21 30.42 4.78
N VAL A 229 -29.62 29.24 4.99
CA VAL A 229 -28.14 29.06 5.00
C VAL A 229 -27.60 28.49 3.68
N VAL A 230 -28.47 27.92 2.84
CA VAL A 230 -28.09 27.19 1.60
C VAL A 230 -27.65 28.12 0.46
N VAL A 231 -28.07 29.40 0.48
CA VAL A 231 -27.76 30.35 -0.61
C VAL A 231 -26.37 30.99 -0.44
N LEU A 232 -25.77 30.95 0.75
CA LEU A 232 -24.47 31.61 1.01
C LEU A 232 -23.23 30.68 0.92
N LEU A 233 -23.42 29.35 0.85
CA LEU A 233 -22.31 28.37 0.82
C LEU A 233 -21.94 27.86 -0.59
N SER A 234 -22.67 28.26 -1.63
CA SER A 234 -22.47 27.76 -3.00
C SER A 234 -21.46 28.57 -3.85
N ILE A 235 -20.72 29.52 -3.26
CA ILE A 235 -19.78 30.38 -4.01
C ILE A 235 -18.31 30.26 -3.55
N THR A 236 -17.97 29.49 -2.51
CA THR A 236 -16.54 29.29 -2.14
C THR A 236 -16.26 27.90 -1.60
N SER A 237 -16.04 26.94 -2.49
CA SER A 237 -15.27 25.73 -2.15
C SER A 237 -14.90 24.97 -3.41
N SER A 238 -13.74 25.32 -3.99
CA SER A 238 -12.97 24.40 -4.80
C SER A 238 -12.47 23.30 -3.87
N VAL A 239 -13.14 22.15 -3.84
CA VAL A 239 -12.66 20.99 -3.08
C VAL A 239 -11.59 20.33 -3.94
N VAL A 240 -10.33 20.54 -3.55
CA VAL A 240 -9.18 19.83 -4.09
C VAL A 240 -9.13 18.47 -3.38
N TYR A 241 -9.19 17.39 -4.17
CA TYR A 241 -8.95 16.04 -3.69
C TYR A 241 -7.45 15.75 -3.78
N ALA A 242 -6.87 15.33 -2.66
CA ALA A 242 -5.58 14.66 -2.62
C ALA A 242 -5.89 13.19 -2.35
N ASP A 243 -5.58 12.33 -3.30
CA ASP A 243 -5.59 10.88 -3.16
C ASP A 243 -4.46 10.33 -4.04
N ASP A 244 -4.11 9.06 -3.86
CA ASP A 244 -3.26 8.28 -4.77
C ASP A 244 -3.65 8.53 -6.24
N PRO A 245 -2.75 8.32 -7.23
CA PRO A 245 -3.05 8.63 -8.63
C PRO A 245 -4.43 8.08 -8.99
N SER A 246 -5.37 8.99 -9.29
CA SER A 246 -6.77 8.61 -9.46
C SER A 246 -6.85 7.51 -10.50
N PRO A 247 -7.62 6.44 -10.25
CA PRO A 247 -7.69 5.32 -11.18
C PRO A 247 -8.06 5.86 -12.58
N LEU A 248 -7.18 5.66 -13.56
CA LEU A 248 -7.38 6.14 -14.94
C LEU A 248 -8.55 5.45 -15.66
N GLN A 249 -9.04 4.37 -15.07
CA GLN A 249 -10.11 3.49 -15.53
C GLN A 249 -10.79 2.88 -14.30
N ASP A 250 -12.06 2.48 -14.40
CA ASP A 250 -12.83 1.93 -13.27
C ASP A 250 -12.11 0.82 -12.50
N ILE A 251 -11.37 -0.03 -13.23
CA ILE A 251 -10.70 -1.21 -12.71
C ILE A 251 -9.42 -1.51 -13.50
N CYS A 252 -8.37 -1.92 -12.81
CA CYS A 252 -7.16 -2.47 -13.43
C CYS A 252 -6.94 -3.89 -12.89
N VAL A 253 -7.45 -4.90 -13.59
CA VAL A 253 -7.20 -6.30 -13.20
C VAL A 253 -5.80 -6.71 -13.68
N ALA A 254 -4.97 -7.25 -12.80
CA ALA A 254 -3.62 -7.68 -13.14
C ALA A 254 -3.60 -8.72 -14.26
N ASP A 255 -2.77 -8.48 -15.28
CA ASP A 255 -2.31 -9.51 -16.19
C ASP A 255 -1.08 -10.22 -15.59
N LEU A 256 -1.32 -11.36 -14.96
CA LEU A 256 -0.27 -12.16 -14.32
C LEU A 256 0.65 -12.86 -15.33
N ASN A 257 0.30 -12.88 -16.62
CA ASN A 257 1.11 -13.51 -17.67
C ASN A 257 2.03 -12.52 -18.39
N SER A 258 1.88 -11.21 -18.15
CA SER A 258 2.71 -10.21 -18.78
C SER A 258 4.14 -10.24 -18.24
N GLU A 259 5.12 -10.16 -19.14
CA GLU A 259 6.53 -9.96 -18.77
C GLU A 259 6.84 -8.50 -18.41
N VAL A 260 5.91 -7.57 -18.67
CA VAL A 260 6.07 -6.15 -18.39
C VAL A 260 5.57 -5.85 -16.98
N LEU A 261 6.43 -5.22 -16.16
CA LEU A 261 6.10 -4.75 -14.82
C LEU A 261 6.14 -3.22 -14.76
N VAL A 262 5.16 -2.60 -14.11
CA VAL A 262 5.07 -1.14 -13.92
C VAL A 262 4.73 -0.84 -12.46
N ASN A 263 5.70 -0.98 -11.56
CA ASN A 263 5.49 -0.92 -10.10
C ASN A 263 4.33 -1.83 -9.63
N GLY A 264 4.30 -3.06 -10.14
CA GLY A 264 3.16 -3.97 -10.04
C GLY A 264 2.89 -4.62 -11.39
N PHE A 265 1.63 -4.95 -11.63
CA PHE A 265 1.18 -5.64 -12.85
C PHE A 265 0.51 -4.66 -13.83
N VAL A 266 0.70 -4.89 -15.12
CA VAL A 266 -0.10 -4.22 -16.16
C VAL A 266 -1.55 -4.69 -16.11
N CYS A 267 -2.48 -3.89 -16.64
CA CYS A 267 -3.90 -4.21 -16.65
C CYS A 267 -4.26 -5.06 -17.87
N LYS A 268 -5.07 -6.12 -17.68
CA LYS A 268 -5.73 -6.80 -18.79
C LYS A 268 -6.87 -5.95 -19.38
N SER A 269 -7.35 -6.34 -20.56
CA SER A 269 -8.48 -5.68 -21.22
C SER A 269 -9.76 -5.76 -20.37
N VAL A 270 -10.48 -4.64 -20.23
CA VAL A 270 -11.77 -4.59 -19.49
C VAL A 270 -12.80 -5.57 -20.05
N LYS A 271 -12.74 -5.88 -21.35
CA LYS A 271 -13.64 -6.85 -21.99
C LYS A 271 -13.42 -8.31 -21.53
N GLU A 272 -12.27 -8.59 -20.94
CA GLU A 272 -11.89 -9.92 -20.44
C GLU A 272 -12.10 -10.03 -18.92
N VAL A 273 -12.58 -8.95 -18.29
CA VAL A 273 -12.82 -8.93 -16.85
C VAL A 273 -14.12 -9.66 -16.53
N THR A 274 -14.07 -10.48 -15.48
CA THR A 274 -15.18 -11.24 -14.95
C THR A 274 -15.22 -11.11 -13.42
N ALA A 275 -16.33 -11.52 -12.81
CA ALA A 275 -16.43 -11.56 -11.34
C ALA A 275 -15.40 -12.50 -10.68
N ASN A 276 -14.83 -13.45 -11.41
CA ASN A 276 -13.80 -14.35 -10.89
C ASN A 276 -12.48 -13.63 -10.61
N ASP A 277 -12.23 -12.49 -11.26
CA ASP A 277 -11.01 -11.70 -11.03
C ASP A 277 -11.00 -11.01 -9.66
N PHE A 278 -12.17 -10.82 -9.06
CA PHE A 278 -12.36 -10.14 -7.77
C PHE A 278 -12.69 -11.10 -6.64
N PHE A 279 -12.54 -12.41 -6.85
CA PHE A 279 -13.06 -13.44 -5.96
C PHE A 279 -12.00 -14.47 -5.56
N LEU A 280 -12.05 -14.89 -4.29
CA LEU A 280 -11.30 -16.04 -3.79
C LEU A 280 -12.24 -16.92 -2.94
N SER A 281 -12.19 -18.24 -3.13
CA SER A 281 -12.96 -19.20 -2.33
C SER A 281 -12.10 -19.91 -1.29
N CYS A 282 -12.78 -20.58 -0.35
CA CYS A 282 -12.16 -21.48 0.64
C CYS A 282 -11.13 -20.79 1.56
N PHE A 283 -11.26 -19.48 1.79
CA PHE A 283 -10.44 -18.73 2.74
C PHE A 283 -10.77 -19.11 4.20
N ASP A 284 -11.88 -19.82 4.43
CA ASP A 284 -12.23 -20.43 5.71
C ASP A 284 -11.41 -21.69 6.05
N LYS A 285 -10.59 -22.21 5.12
CA LYS A 285 -9.80 -23.43 5.36
C LYS A 285 -8.50 -23.12 6.11
N PRO A 286 -8.20 -23.87 7.19
CA PRO A 286 -6.96 -23.67 7.93
C PRO A 286 -5.76 -24.10 7.08
N SER A 287 -4.69 -23.30 7.16
CA SER A 287 -3.40 -23.63 6.58
C SER A 287 -2.58 -24.58 7.47
N ASN A 288 -1.57 -25.24 6.90
CA ASN A 288 -0.75 -26.19 7.64
C ASN A 288 0.23 -25.47 8.57
N THR A 289 0.04 -25.64 9.89
CA THR A 289 0.88 -25.05 10.94
C THR A 289 1.96 -26.00 11.47
N MET A 290 2.13 -27.19 10.87
CA MET A 290 3.19 -28.14 11.24
C MET A 290 4.57 -27.67 10.77
N ASN A 291 5.10 -26.65 11.44
CA ASN A 291 6.43 -26.09 11.21
C ASN A 291 7.02 -25.60 12.54
N LYS A 292 8.27 -25.14 12.52
CA LYS A 292 9.03 -24.77 13.73
C LYS A 292 8.39 -23.64 14.55
N VAL A 293 7.62 -22.76 13.91
CA VAL A 293 6.98 -21.61 14.57
C VAL A 293 5.49 -21.84 14.83
N GLY A 294 4.92 -22.95 14.37
CA GLY A 294 3.51 -23.27 14.63
C GLY A 294 2.52 -22.33 13.93
N PHE A 295 2.91 -21.67 12.85
CA PHE A 295 2.13 -20.60 12.21
C PHE A 295 2.19 -20.68 10.69
N ASN A 296 1.10 -20.30 10.03
CA ASN A 296 1.06 -20.17 8.58
C ASN A 296 0.03 -19.12 8.13
N VAL A 297 0.20 -18.64 6.90
CA VAL A 297 -0.59 -17.57 6.31
C VAL A 297 -1.24 -18.02 5.01
N THR A 298 -2.54 -17.80 4.89
CA THR A 298 -3.26 -17.88 3.62
C THR A 298 -3.43 -16.47 3.05
N ASN A 299 -2.86 -16.25 1.87
CA ASN A 299 -2.82 -14.94 1.22
C ASN A 299 -4.06 -14.68 0.34
N ALA A 300 -4.62 -13.49 0.44
CA ALA A 300 -5.54 -12.91 -0.54
C ALA A 300 -4.92 -11.59 -1.07
N LEU A 301 -3.80 -11.75 -1.79
CA LEU A 301 -3.06 -10.67 -2.45
C LEU A 301 -3.38 -10.64 -3.96
N VAL A 302 -2.78 -9.72 -4.72
CA VAL A 302 -2.97 -9.60 -6.19
C VAL A 302 -2.75 -10.92 -6.94
N ASN A 303 -1.83 -11.77 -6.48
CA ASN A 303 -1.57 -13.06 -7.12
C ASN A 303 -2.72 -14.08 -6.96
N GLN A 304 -3.57 -13.91 -5.95
CA GLN A 304 -4.75 -14.75 -5.71
C GLN A 304 -6.03 -14.07 -6.20
N ILE A 305 -6.11 -12.75 -6.10
CA ILE A 305 -7.23 -11.93 -6.56
C ILE A 305 -6.66 -10.83 -7.48
N PRO A 306 -6.54 -11.10 -8.80
CA PRO A 306 -5.96 -10.15 -9.76
C PRO A 306 -6.66 -8.78 -9.78
N GLY A 307 -7.94 -8.73 -9.40
CA GLY A 307 -8.73 -7.52 -9.27
C GLY A 307 -8.28 -6.57 -8.15
N LEU A 308 -7.41 -7.01 -7.22
CA LEU A 308 -6.79 -6.14 -6.21
C LEU A 308 -5.71 -5.21 -6.78
N ASN A 309 -5.28 -5.42 -8.02
CA ASN A 309 -4.22 -4.61 -8.61
C ASN A 309 -4.65 -3.14 -8.64
N THR A 310 -3.75 -2.25 -8.21
CA THR A 310 -3.97 -0.81 -8.02
C THR A 310 -4.99 -0.40 -6.95
N LEU A 311 -5.58 -1.32 -6.19
CA LEU A 311 -6.66 -0.99 -5.26
C LEU A 311 -6.24 -0.67 -3.81
N GLY A 312 -4.94 -0.67 -3.51
CA GLY A 312 -4.42 -0.17 -2.22
C GLY A 312 -4.74 -1.03 -1.00
N ILE A 313 -5.25 -2.26 -1.18
CA ILE A 313 -5.63 -3.13 -0.07
C ILE A 313 -5.38 -4.60 -0.39
N SER A 314 -5.17 -5.41 0.64
CA SER A 314 -5.21 -6.86 0.56
C SER A 314 -5.67 -7.47 1.88
N LEU A 315 -5.79 -8.78 1.91
CA LEU A 315 -6.24 -9.53 3.08
C LEU A 315 -5.37 -10.76 3.29
N VAL A 316 -5.18 -11.16 4.54
CA VAL A 316 -4.54 -12.42 4.91
C VAL A 316 -5.33 -13.11 6.02
N ARG A 317 -5.30 -14.44 5.99
CA ARG A 317 -5.73 -15.28 7.10
C ARG A 317 -4.50 -15.84 7.78
N LEU A 318 -4.54 -15.82 9.11
CA LEU A 318 -3.49 -16.24 10.00
C LEU A 318 -3.97 -17.46 10.79
N ASP A 319 -3.30 -18.59 10.65
CA ASP A 319 -3.57 -19.80 11.43
C ASP A 319 -2.40 -20.08 12.37
N PHE A 320 -2.72 -20.28 13.65
CA PHE A 320 -1.75 -20.57 14.71
C PHE A 320 -2.08 -21.92 15.34
N ALA A 321 -1.11 -22.82 15.42
CA ALA A 321 -1.15 -23.96 16.34
C ALA A 321 -1.19 -23.46 17.79
N PRO A 322 -1.53 -24.32 18.78
CA PRO A 322 -1.29 -24.01 20.18
C PRO A 322 0.16 -23.54 20.38
N TYR A 323 0.36 -22.39 21.02
CA TYR A 323 1.68 -21.77 21.20
C TYR A 323 2.43 -21.38 19.92
N GLY A 324 1.77 -21.41 18.76
CA GLY A 324 2.32 -20.94 17.50
C GLY A 324 2.46 -19.43 17.45
N GLU A 325 3.38 -18.93 16.65
CA GLU A 325 3.64 -17.49 16.52
C GLU A 325 3.94 -17.08 15.08
N ASN A 326 3.48 -15.89 14.72
CA ASN A 326 4.04 -15.11 13.64
C ASN A 326 5.24 -14.33 14.21
N PRO A 327 6.49 -14.70 13.85
CA PRO A 327 7.68 -14.12 14.44
C PRO A 327 7.77 -12.60 14.23
N PRO A 328 8.65 -11.89 14.95
CA PRO A 328 8.94 -10.49 14.68
C PRO A 328 9.19 -10.22 13.19
N HIS A 329 8.35 -9.37 12.61
CA HIS A 329 8.39 -9.01 11.20
C HIS A 329 7.89 -7.58 10.99
N THR A 330 8.02 -7.08 9.76
CA THR A 330 7.49 -5.79 9.34
C THR A 330 6.90 -5.87 7.94
N HIS A 331 5.95 -4.98 7.68
CA HIS A 331 5.36 -4.73 6.36
C HIS A 331 5.85 -3.36 5.87
N PRO A 332 6.83 -3.29 4.95
CA PRO A 332 7.39 -2.01 4.50
C PRO A 332 6.38 -1.14 3.74
N ARG A 333 5.24 -1.69 3.30
CA ARG A 333 4.26 -1.00 2.46
C ARG A 333 2.83 -1.01 3.00
N ALA A 334 2.56 -1.61 4.17
CA ALA A 334 1.19 -1.70 4.68
C ALA A 334 1.11 -1.56 6.20
N THR A 335 0.07 -0.86 6.65
CA THR A 335 -0.54 -1.05 7.98
C THR A 335 -1.32 -2.35 7.98
N GLU A 336 -1.31 -3.08 9.10
CA GLU A 336 -2.15 -4.26 9.32
C GLU A 336 -3.26 -3.95 10.34
N ILE A 337 -4.51 -4.30 10.03
CA ILE A 337 -5.63 -4.33 10.99
C ILE A 337 -6.14 -5.76 11.14
N LEU A 338 -5.88 -6.35 12.31
CA LEU A 338 -6.13 -7.75 12.62
C LEU A 338 -7.41 -7.91 13.43
N THR A 339 -8.22 -8.92 13.09
CA THR A 339 -9.37 -9.38 13.89
C THR A 339 -9.16 -10.83 14.31
N VAL A 340 -9.25 -11.11 15.61
CA VAL A 340 -9.20 -12.48 16.13
C VAL A 340 -10.55 -13.16 15.93
N LEU A 341 -10.57 -14.27 15.19
CA LEU A 341 -11.78 -15.07 14.97
C LEU A 341 -11.92 -16.19 16.01
N GLU A 342 -10.80 -16.77 16.44
CA GLU A 342 -10.73 -17.87 17.40
C GLU A 342 -9.43 -17.82 18.22
N GLY A 343 -9.47 -18.31 19.45
CA GLY A 343 -8.30 -18.39 20.35
C GLY A 343 -7.93 -17.07 21.04
N THR A 344 -6.70 -17.02 21.55
CA THR A 344 -6.14 -15.88 22.29
C THR A 344 -4.75 -15.56 21.78
N LEU A 345 -4.54 -14.33 21.31
CA LEU A 345 -3.27 -13.87 20.78
C LEU A 345 -2.65 -12.82 21.70
N TYR A 346 -1.37 -12.98 22.05
CA TYR A 346 -0.53 -11.90 22.56
C TYR A 346 0.16 -11.23 21.38
N VAL A 347 -0.08 -9.93 21.21
CA VAL A 347 0.44 -9.16 20.09
C VAL A 347 1.22 -7.95 20.57
N GLY A 348 2.10 -7.43 19.72
CA GLY A 348 2.72 -6.14 19.97
C GLY A 348 3.58 -5.62 18.83
N PHE A 349 3.88 -4.32 18.88
CA PHE A 349 4.79 -3.65 17.95
C PHE A 349 5.75 -2.71 18.69
N VAL A 350 6.91 -2.46 18.08
CA VAL A 350 8.00 -1.67 18.66
C VAL A 350 8.13 -0.34 17.90
N LEU A 351 8.08 0.78 18.63
CA LEU A 351 8.36 2.10 18.07
C LEU A 351 9.85 2.23 17.70
N SER A 352 10.17 3.18 16.83
CA SER A 352 11.54 3.40 16.35
C SER A 352 12.51 3.89 17.44
N ASN A 353 13.80 3.95 17.11
CA ASN A 353 14.86 4.41 18.01
C ASN A 353 14.56 5.78 18.63
N GLN A 354 13.94 6.68 17.85
CA GLN A 354 13.56 8.03 18.28
C GLN A 354 12.55 8.02 19.44
N ASN A 355 11.76 6.96 19.53
CA ASN A 355 10.77 6.71 20.57
C ASN A 355 11.23 5.60 21.54
N ASN A 356 12.54 5.48 21.74
CA ASN A 356 13.18 4.64 22.76
C ASN A 356 12.85 3.14 22.66
N ASN A 357 12.57 2.65 21.44
CA ASN A 357 12.21 1.24 21.19
C ASN A 357 11.03 0.77 22.07
N THR A 358 10.06 1.66 22.30
CA THR A 358 8.94 1.37 23.20
C THR A 358 8.08 0.26 22.60
N LEU A 359 7.86 -0.81 23.37
CA LEU A 359 7.01 -1.94 23.00
C LEU A 359 5.57 -1.67 23.45
N ILE A 360 4.64 -1.70 22.51
CA ILE A 360 3.19 -1.60 22.76
C ILE A 360 2.59 -2.99 22.56
N THR A 361 1.97 -3.55 23.61
CA THR A 361 1.43 -4.92 23.58
C THR A 361 0.01 -5.02 24.11
N LYS A 362 -0.69 -6.07 23.66
CA LYS A 362 -2.04 -6.39 24.08
C LYS A 362 -2.30 -7.90 23.99
N VAL A 363 -3.11 -8.42 24.90
CA VAL A 363 -3.73 -9.74 24.75
C VAL A 363 -5.10 -9.54 24.09
N LEU A 364 -5.34 -10.26 23.01
CA LEU A 364 -6.54 -10.24 22.19
C LEU A 364 -7.27 -11.58 22.33
N ASN A 365 -8.58 -11.52 22.46
CA ASN A 365 -9.46 -12.69 22.43
C ASN A 365 -10.34 -12.64 21.17
N LYS A 366 -11.09 -13.72 20.90
CA LYS A 366 -12.11 -13.73 19.85
C LYS A 366 -12.96 -12.45 19.86
N GLY A 367 -13.07 -11.82 18.69
CA GLY A 367 -13.80 -10.57 18.49
C GLY A 367 -13.01 -9.30 18.77
N ASP A 368 -11.76 -9.41 19.21
CA ASP A 368 -10.90 -8.25 19.38
C ASP A 368 -10.20 -7.88 18.06
N VAL A 369 -10.03 -6.57 17.86
CA VAL A 369 -9.36 -5.95 16.73
C VAL A 369 -8.14 -5.19 17.23
N PHE A 370 -7.02 -5.30 16.52
CA PHE A 370 -5.79 -4.57 16.82
C PHE A 370 -5.09 -4.08 15.57
N VAL A 371 -4.39 -2.94 15.67
CA VAL A 371 -3.73 -2.28 14.53
C VAL A 371 -2.22 -2.26 14.71
N PHE A 372 -1.49 -2.65 13.67
CA PHE A 372 -0.03 -2.59 13.57
C PHE A 372 0.37 -1.53 12.52
N PRO A 373 1.04 -0.44 12.91
CA PRO A 373 1.45 0.61 11.99
C PRO A 373 2.47 0.12 10.95
N ILE A 374 2.36 0.67 9.73
CA ILE A 374 3.26 0.42 8.61
C ILE A 374 4.75 0.54 9.00
N GLY A 375 5.56 -0.41 8.54
CA GLY A 375 7.01 -0.39 8.69
C GLY A 375 7.55 -0.68 10.10
N LEU A 376 6.72 -0.73 11.14
CA LEU A 376 7.16 -1.07 12.50
C LEU A 376 7.29 -2.58 12.69
N ILE A 377 8.29 -2.98 13.48
CA ILE A 377 8.50 -4.39 13.84
C ILE A 377 7.41 -4.83 14.81
N HIS A 378 6.70 -5.90 14.49
CA HIS A 378 5.61 -6.44 15.29
C HIS A 378 5.53 -7.97 15.21
N PHE A 379 4.74 -8.56 16.11
CA PHE A 379 4.55 -10.01 16.21
C PHE A 379 3.13 -10.35 16.68
N GLN A 380 2.72 -11.59 16.43
CA GLN A 380 1.50 -12.17 16.99
C GLN A 380 1.80 -13.59 17.50
N ALA A 381 1.53 -13.87 18.77
CA ALA A 381 1.79 -15.18 19.37
C ALA A 381 0.50 -15.74 19.97
N ASN A 382 0.12 -16.96 19.60
CA ASN A 382 -0.94 -17.68 20.28
C ASN A 382 -0.44 -18.10 21.67
N ILE A 383 -1.09 -17.63 22.73
CA ILE A 383 -0.75 -18.00 24.11
C ILE A 383 -1.71 -19.05 24.69
N GLY A 384 -2.66 -19.50 23.88
CA GLY A 384 -3.66 -20.51 24.25
C GLY A 384 -3.21 -21.94 24.00
N HIS A 385 -3.87 -22.87 24.70
CA HIS A 385 -3.71 -24.32 24.52
C HIS A 385 -4.45 -24.87 23.29
N THR A 386 -5.26 -24.05 22.63
CA THR A 386 -6.00 -24.40 21.42
C THR A 386 -5.46 -23.62 20.23
N PRO A 387 -5.69 -24.07 18.98
CA PRO A 387 -5.41 -23.25 17.81
C PRO A 387 -6.09 -21.87 17.90
N ALA A 388 -5.48 -20.89 17.24
CA ALA A 388 -6.05 -19.55 17.07
C ALA A 388 -6.11 -19.20 15.58
N VAL A 389 -7.11 -18.40 15.21
CA VAL A 389 -7.34 -17.95 13.84
C VAL A 389 -7.61 -16.45 13.85
N ALA A 390 -6.96 -15.72 12.95
CA ALA A 390 -7.22 -14.31 12.74
C ALA A 390 -7.31 -13.98 11.24
N ILE A 391 -7.96 -12.87 10.92
CA ILE A 391 -7.96 -12.27 9.59
C ILE A 391 -7.42 -10.86 9.72
N SER A 392 -6.54 -10.46 8.80
CA SER A 392 -5.97 -9.12 8.77
C SER A 392 -6.18 -8.45 7.41
N GLY A 393 -6.69 -7.22 7.45
CA GLY A 393 -6.66 -6.29 6.32
C GLY A 393 -5.32 -5.56 6.28
N LEU A 394 -4.78 -5.34 5.09
CA LEU A 394 -3.48 -4.71 4.87
C LEU A 394 -3.63 -3.54 3.91
N SER A 395 -3.12 -2.36 4.27
CA SER A 395 -3.28 -1.10 3.49
C SER A 395 -2.42 -1.03 2.22
N SER A 396 -2.20 -2.17 1.57
CA SER A 396 -1.54 -2.29 0.27
C SER A 396 -1.93 -3.60 -0.38
N GLN A 397 -2.08 -3.59 -1.70
CA GLN A 397 -2.28 -4.80 -2.51
C GLN A 397 -1.04 -5.71 -2.52
N ASN A 398 0.13 -5.17 -2.16
CA ASN A 398 1.37 -5.92 -1.98
C ASN A 398 2.12 -5.39 -0.74
N PRO A 399 1.77 -5.84 0.47
CA PRO A 399 2.30 -5.28 1.73
C PRO A 399 3.81 -5.47 1.90
N GLY A 400 4.37 -6.53 1.27
CA GLY A 400 5.72 -7.02 1.57
C GLY A 400 5.79 -7.61 2.98
N VAL A 401 6.66 -8.59 3.20
CA VAL A 401 6.88 -9.15 4.54
C VAL A 401 8.37 -9.29 4.74
N ILE A 402 8.89 -8.77 5.85
CA ILE A 402 10.28 -8.95 6.24
C ILE A 402 10.29 -9.60 7.62
N THR A 403 10.50 -10.92 7.68
CA THR A 403 10.71 -11.62 8.95
C THR A 403 12.13 -11.34 9.42
N ILE A 404 12.27 -10.78 10.62
CA ILE A 404 13.54 -10.20 11.07
C ILE A 404 14.67 -11.25 11.11
N ALA A 405 14.42 -12.40 11.74
CA ALA A 405 15.42 -13.46 11.84
C ALA A 405 15.81 -14.00 10.45
N ASN A 406 14.84 -14.23 9.56
CA ASN A 406 15.08 -14.72 8.20
C ASN A 406 15.84 -13.70 7.34
N SER A 407 15.54 -12.41 7.49
CA SER A 407 16.19 -11.34 6.72
C SER A 407 17.62 -11.09 7.18
N VAL A 408 17.90 -11.16 8.48
CA VAL A 408 19.24 -10.89 9.03
C VAL A 408 20.15 -12.12 9.00
N PHE A 409 19.64 -13.28 9.42
CA PHE A 409 20.43 -14.51 9.58
C PHE A 409 20.21 -15.52 8.45
N GLY A 410 19.14 -15.37 7.66
CA GLY A 410 18.77 -16.24 6.54
C GLY A 410 18.88 -15.61 5.15
N SER A 411 19.50 -14.42 5.02
CA SER A 411 19.62 -13.71 3.74
C SER A 411 20.41 -14.51 2.71
N LYS A 412 20.23 -14.30 1.40
CA LYS A 412 21.00 -15.03 0.37
C LYS A 412 21.74 -14.07 -0.58
N PRO A 413 23.08 -14.05 -0.64
CA PRO A 413 24.05 -14.71 0.26
C PRO A 413 23.95 -14.23 1.73
N PRO A 414 24.61 -14.89 2.71
CA PRO A 414 24.56 -14.46 4.11
C PRO A 414 25.23 -13.10 4.26
N ILE A 415 24.70 -12.26 5.15
CA ILE A 415 25.44 -11.11 5.67
C ILE A 415 26.68 -11.63 6.40
N SER A 416 27.81 -10.93 6.24
CA SER A 416 29.09 -11.31 6.86
C SER A 416 28.96 -11.52 8.37
N GLU A 417 29.54 -12.61 8.86
CA GLU A 417 29.65 -12.93 10.29
C GLU A 417 30.34 -11.81 11.08
N ASP A 418 31.31 -11.10 10.49
CA ASP A 418 32.01 -9.97 11.12
C ASP A 418 31.05 -8.81 11.41
N ILE A 419 30.16 -8.54 10.47
CA ILE A 419 29.20 -7.43 10.55
C ILE A 419 28.13 -7.77 11.59
N LEU A 420 27.55 -8.97 11.50
CA LEU A 420 26.54 -9.38 12.46
C LEU A 420 27.12 -9.55 13.88
N ALA A 421 28.35 -10.06 14.03
CA ALA A 421 28.99 -10.21 15.33
C ALA A 421 29.17 -8.85 16.01
N LYS A 422 29.57 -7.83 15.24
CA LYS A 422 29.70 -6.48 15.73
C LYS A 422 28.36 -5.82 16.03
N ALA A 423 27.39 -5.96 15.13
CA ALA A 423 26.05 -5.38 15.28
C ALA A 423 25.31 -5.92 16.51
N PHE A 424 25.39 -7.24 16.72
CA PHE A 424 24.76 -7.92 17.85
C PHE A 424 25.67 -7.96 19.09
N GLN A 425 26.91 -7.49 18.98
CA GLN A 425 27.92 -7.46 20.04
C GLN A 425 28.19 -8.83 20.67
N VAL A 426 28.32 -9.84 19.82
CA VAL A 426 28.57 -11.23 20.21
C VAL A 426 29.77 -11.78 19.46
N ASP A 427 30.27 -12.93 19.92
CA ASP A 427 31.29 -13.66 19.16
C ASP A 427 30.72 -14.19 17.84
N LYS A 428 31.57 -14.28 16.82
CA LYS A 428 31.21 -14.85 15.51
C LYS A 428 30.57 -16.23 15.61
N LYS A 429 31.02 -17.06 16.56
CA LYS A 429 30.45 -18.40 16.78
C LYS A 429 28.95 -18.38 17.12
N VAL A 430 28.49 -17.32 17.79
CA VAL A 430 27.06 -17.13 18.09
C VAL A 430 26.32 -16.79 16.80
N ILE A 431 26.90 -15.95 15.94
CA ILE A 431 26.34 -15.65 14.61
C ILE A 431 26.31 -16.90 13.74
N ASP A 432 27.38 -17.69 13.69
CA ASP A 432 27.43 -18.94 12.94
C ASP A 432 26.31 -19.89 13.40
N TYR A 433 26.08 -19.96 14.71
CA TYR A 433 25.00 -20.75 15.29
C TYR A 433 23.61 -20.22 14.91
N LEU A 434 23.39 -18.90 14.96
CA LEU A 434 22.14 -18.27 14.54
C LEU A 434 21.88 -18.47 13.05
N GLN A 435 22.87 -18.22 12.20
CA GLN A 435 22.78 -18.46 10.76
C GLN A 435 22.51 -19.93 10.47
N ALA A 436 23.17 -20.87 11.14
CA ALA A 436 22.95 -22.30 10.91
C ALA A 436 21.46 -22.70 11.03
N GLN A 437 20.67 -22.06 11.90
CA GLN A 437 19.25 -22.38 12.06
C GLN A 437 18.43 -22.19 10.77
N PHE A 438 18.84 -21.27 9.91
CA PHE A 438 18.09 -20.86 8.71
C PHE A 438 18.62 -21.46 7.40
N TRP A 439 19.79 -22.13 7.43
CA TRP A 439 20.50 -22.60 6.22
C TRP A 439 20.55 -24.12 6.04
N ILE A 440 20.08 -24.91 7.02
CA ILE A 440 20.19 -26.39 7.05
C ILE A 440 19.50 -27.10 5.87
N LEU A 441 18.59 -26.45 5.12
CA LEU A 441 17.90 -27.07 3.98
C LEU A 441 18.76 -27.25 2.71
N CYS A 442 19.96 -26.67 2.60
CA CYS A 442 20.75 -26.74 1.36
C CYS A 442 21.70 -27.96 1.27
N VAL A 443 21.88 -28.76 2.33
CA VAL A 443 22.92 -29.81 2.38
C VAL A 443 22.45 -31.15 1.79
N MET A 444 21.15 -31.36 1.54
CA MET A 444 20.63 -32.65 1.06
C MET A 444 20.38 -32.74 -0.46
N GLY A 445 20.99 -31.87 -1.29
CA GLY A 445 20.61 -31.73 -2.70
C GLY A 445 21.68 -31.94 -3.77
N ARG A 446 22.98 -32.04 -3.47
CA ARG A 446 24.07 -32.30 -4.44
C ARG A 446 25.36 -32.71 -3.70
N PRO A 447 26.22 -33.57 -4.28
CA PRO A 447 27.50 -33.92 -3.67
C PRO A 447 28.41 -32.69 -3.70
N LEU A 448 28.60 -32.11 -2.52
CA LEU A 448 29.45 -30.96 -2.31
C LEU A 448 30.89 -31.47 -2.21
N LEU A 449 31.71 -31.12 -3.20
CA LEU A 449 33.17 -31.23 -3.16
C LEU A 449 33.66 -30.19 -2.13
N ILE A 450 33.46 -30.47 -0.84
CA ILE A 450 33.95 -29.63 0.26
C ILE A 450 35.39 -29.99 0.52
N ARG A 451 36.27 -29.02 0.27
CA ARG A 451 37.55 -28.91 0.96
C ARG A 451 37.23 -28.69 2.44
N ALA A 452 37.24 -29.78 3.21
CA ALA A 452 37.02 -29.74 4.65
C ALA A 452 37.99 -28.75 5.32
N ARG A 453 37.47 -27.81 6.10
CA ARG A 453 38.24 -27.16 7.17
C ARG A 453 37.90 -27.87 8.49
N PRO A 454 38.89 -28.37 9.23
CA PRO A 454 38.66 -29.07 10.48
C PRO A 454 38.46 -28.03 11.59
N HIS A 455 37.33 -28.07 12.28
CA HIS A 455 37.16 -27.64 13.69
C HIS A 455 35.71 -27.73 14.20
N ALA A 456 34.78 -28.30 13.43
CA ALA A 456 33.41 -28.55 13.88
C ALA A 456 33.22 -29.85 14.69
N THR A 457 34.27 -30.37 15.35
CA THR A 457 34.20 -31.67 16.07
C THR A 457 34.39 -31.57 17.59
N GLU A 458 34.20 -30.38 18.20
CA GLU A 458 34.42 -30.19 19.63
C GLU A 458 33.26 -29.50 20.37
N ILE A 459 32.03 -29.64 19.87
CA ILE A 459 30.81 -29.11 20.53
C ILE A 459 29.89 -30.23 21.07
N LEU A 460 30.16 -31.51 20.77
CA LEU A 460 29.35 -32.65 21.24
C LEU A 460 29.96 -33.46 22.40
N ARG A 461 30.83 -32.85 23.23
CA ARG A 461 31.45 -33.55 24.38
C ARG A 461 31.11 -33.03 25.77
N VAL A 462 30.21 -32.05 25.92
CA VAL A 462 29.79 -31.55 27.24
C VAL A 462 28.37 -31.97 27.65
N LEU A 463 27.56 -32.55 26.78
CA LEU A 463 26.21 -33.01 27.14
C LEU A 463 25.87 -34.36 26.50
N SER A 464 26.14 -35.45 27.24
CA SER A 464 25.45 -36.75 27.23
C SER A 464 26.44 -37.89 27.50
N THR A 465 26.44 -38.37 28.74
CA THR A 465 26.86 -39.73 29.08
C THR A 465 25.61 -40.54 29.39
N ARG A 466 25.58 -41.81 28.92
CA ARG A 466 24.51 -42.83 29.00
C ARG A 466 23.42 -42.65 27.92
N ASN A 467 23.07 -43.60 27.05
CA ASN A 467 23.03 -45.06 27.14
C ASN A 467 23.16 -45.72 25.74
N ASN A 468 23.54 -47.00 25.76
CA ASN A 468 23.88 -47.90 24.66
C ASN A 468 22.70 -48.56 23.92
N ASN A 469 23.01 -49.01 22.68
CA ASN A 469 22.44 -50.08 21.83
C ASN A 469 21.10 -49.79 21.10
N THR A 470 20.87 -50.12 19.81
CA THR A 470 21.23 -51.35 19.06
C THR A 470 21.15 -51.15 17.53
N LEU A 471 21.93 -51.97 16.79
CA LEU A 471 22.08 -52.13 15.32
C LEU A 471 20.80 -52.53 14.54
N ILE A 472 20.81 -52.26 13.21
CA ILE A 472 20.57 -53.13 12.02
C ILE A 472 20.53 -52.15 10.80
N GLY A 473 21.16 -52.28 9.62
CA GLY A 473 21.86 -53.35 8.92
C GLY A 473 21.30 -53.49 7.48
N LYS A 474 22.18 -53.37 6.45
CA LYS A 474 22.05 -53.81 5.01
C LYS A 474 21.37 -52.86 4.00
N VAL A 475 21.67 -52.80 2.69
CA VAL A 475 22.81 -53.11 1.75
C VAL A 475 22.22 -53.03 0.32
N LEU A 476 22.94 -52.39 -0.64
CA LEU A 476 22.83 -52.49 -2.12
C LEU A 476 21.53 -51.93 -2.79
N ASN A 477 21.52 -51.33 -4.00
CA ASN A 477 22.27 -51.61 -5.23
C ASN A 477 22.34 -50.38 -6.19
N LYS A 478 23.38 -50.38 -7.04
CA LYS A 478 23.52 -49.57 -8.27
C LYS A 478 22.74 -50.20 -9.42
N GLY A 479 22.24 -49.39 -10.36
CA GLY A 479 21.80 -49.85 -11.68
C GLY A 479 21.23 -48.74 -12.56
N ASP A 480 21.82 -48.62 -13.75
CA ASP A 480 21.23 -48.18 -15.03
C ASP A 480 21.14 -46.69 -15.38
N VAL A 481 22.13 -46.24 -16.16
CA VAL A 481 21.98 -45.20 -17.18
C VAL A 481 22.34 -45.81 -18.52
N SER A 482 21.34 -46.01 -19.37
CA SER A 482 21.48 -46.45 -20.75
C SER A 482 21.70 -45.25 -21.68
N VAL A 483 22.76 -45.37 -22.48
CA VAL A 483 23.08 -44.56 -23.66
C VAL A 483 22.66 -45.40 -24.87
N PHE A 484 21.97 -44.85 -25.88
CA PHE A 484 22.21 -45.16 -27.30
C PHE A 484 21.60 -44.05 -28.21
N PRO A 485 22.15 -43.82 -29.43
CA PRO A 485 22.04 -42.64 -30.28
C PRO A 485 21.19 -42.91 -31.54
N ILE A 486 21.10 -41.95 -32.49
CA ILE A 486 21.10 -42.21 -33.94
C ILE A 486 21.38 -40.92 -34.73
N VAL A 487 22.09 -41.15 -35.83
CA VAL A 487 22.74 -40.25 -36.79
C VAL A 487 21.96 -40.30 -38.13
N LEU A 488 21.75 -39.12 -38.73
CA LEU A 488 21.88 -38.73 -40.17
C LEU A 488 21.22 -39.57 -41.29
N ILE A 489 20.59 -38.89 -42.28
CA ILE A 489 21.06 -38.83 -43.70
C ILE A 489 20.16 -37.93 -44.59
N HIS A 490 20.85 -37.19 -45.46
CA HIS A 490 20.47 -36.27 -46.54
C HIS A 490 19.82 -36.91 -47.80
N PHE A 491 19.17 -36.08 -48.65
CA PHE A 491 19.51 -35.70 -50.07
C PHE A 491 18.24 -35.15 -50.77
N LEU A 492 18.18 -33.86 -51.18
CA LEU A 492 18.50 -33.28 -52.51
C LEU A 492 17.72 -33.85 -53.71
N ALA A 493 16.96 -33.00 -54.43
CA ALA A 493 17.16 -32.71 -55.86
C ALA A 493 16.16 -31.66 -56.42
N ASN A 494 16.62 -31.00 -57.48
CA ASN A 494 16.21 -29.76 -58.12
C ASN A 494 15.40 -30.02 -59.44
N ILE A 495 14.76 -28.96 -59.98
CA ILE A 495 14.51 -28.61 -61.43
C ILE A 495 13.06 -28.62 -62.02
N ASP A 496 12.64 -27.39 -62.37
CA ASP A 496 11.93 -26.78 -63.52
C ASP A 496 10.72 -27.39 -64.27
N HIS A 497 9.70 -26.55 -64.52
CA HIS A 497 9.42 -25.92 -65.84
C HIS A 497 8.23 -24.93 -65.83
N THR A 498 8.37 -23.80 -66.56
CA THR A 498 7.37 -22.76 -66.92
C THR A 498 6.48 -23.19 -68.12
N PRO A 499 5.32 -22.54 -68.43
CA PRO A 499 5.33 -21.39 -69.37
C PRO A 499 4.17 -20.33 -69.26
N THR A 500 4.46 -19.12 -69.74
CA THR A 500 3.64 -18.12 -70.51
C THR A 500 2.21 -17.65 -70.14
N ALA A 501 2.10 -16.30 -70.11
CA ALA A 501 1.18 -15.41 -70.86
C ALA A 501 -0.11 -14.83 -70.22
N ALA A 502 -0.31 -13.55 -70.59
CA ALA A 502 -1.56 -12.79 -70.80
C ALA A 502 -1.90 -11.66 -69.80
N ILE A 503 -1.61 -10.46 -70.31
CA ILE A 503 -2.16 -9.13 -70.05
C ILE A 503 -3.69 -9.12 -70.23
N PHE A 504 -4.45 -8.46 -69.34
CA PHE A 504 -5.56 -7.58 -69.71
C PHE A 504 -5.98 -6.68 -68.52
N SER A 505 -5.89 -5.36 -68.75
CA SER A 505 -6.57 -4.31 -67.97
C SER A 505 -7.77 -3.79 -68.77
N LEU A 506 -8.86 -3.44 -68.09
CA LEU A 506 -9.95 -2.58 -68.59
C LEU A 506 -10.18 -1.51 -67.48
N SER A 507 -9.99 -0.19 -67.68
CA SER A 507 -10.72 0.77 -68.55
C SER A 507 -12.18 0.94 -68.08
N SER A 508 -12.82 2.09 -67.83
CA SER A 508 -12.72 3.51 -68.27
C SER A 508 -13.63 4.38 -67.34
N GLN A 509 -13.30 5.64 -67.00
CA GLN A 509 -13.74 6.94 -67.59
C GLN A 509 -14.86 7.75 -66.87
N ASN A 510 -14.42 8.94 -66.38
CA ASN A 510 -14.95 10.31 -66.48
C ASN A 510 -16.22 10.85 -65.75
N PRO A 511 -16.17 12.14 -65.30
CA PRO A 511 -17.26 12.87 -64.62
C PRO A 511 -18.13 13.68 -65.60
N ARG A 512 -19.36 14.01 -65.22
CA ARG A 512 -20.19 15.00 -65.94
C ARG A 512 -20.73 16.09 -65.03
N SER A 513 -20.44 17.32 -65.42
CA SER A 513 -21.09 18.58 -65.06
C SER A 513 -22.54 18.64 -65.58
N ILE A 514 -23.41 19.35 -64.87
CA ILE A 514 -24.65 19.89 -65.45
C ILE A 514 -24.65 21.40 -65.29
N THR A 515 -24.67 22.08 -66.44
CA THR A 515 -24.94 23.50 -66.64
C THR A 515 -26.44 23.70 -66.78
N ILE A 516 -27.03 24.69 -66.10
CA ILE A 516 -28.32 25.28 -66.51
C ILE A 516 -28.12 26.79 -66.63
N ALA A 517 -28.56 27.30 -67.77
CA ALA A 517 -28.36 28.65 -68.29
C ALA A 517 -29.21 29.72 -67.58
N ASN A 518 -28.72 30.97 -67.65
CA ASN A 518 -29.46 32.19 -67.34
C ASN A 518 -30.41 32.57 -68.49
N SER A 519 -31.63 33.02 -68.17
CA SER A 519 -32.29 34.07 -68.96
C SER A 519 -33.12 35.03 -68.09
N VAL A 520 -33.04 36.28 -68.51
CA VAL A 520 -33.49 37.57 -67.96
C VAL A 520 -35.02 37.67 -67.81
N LEU A 521 -35.50 38.29 -66.71
CA LEU A 521 -36.39 39.47 -66.70
C LEU A 521 -37.04 39.70 -65.32
N GLY A 522 -36.89 40.93 -64.81
CA GLY A 522 -38.01 41.61 -64.16
C GLY A 522 -38.01 41.73 -62.63
N SER A 523 -37.78 42.97 -62.20
CA SER A 523 -38.38 43.64 -61.03
C SER A 523 -37.80 43.40 -59.63
N ASN A 524 -37.57 44.55 -58.97
CA ASN A 524 -37.06 44.73 -57.60
C ASN A 524 -37.69 43.75 -56.58
N PRO A 525 -36.91 43.19 -55.64
CA PRO A 525 -37.51 42.47 -54.53
C PRO A 525 -38.22 43.43 -53.58
N PRO A 526 -39.43 43.08 -53.10
CA PRO A 526 -40.15 43.85 -52.11
C PRO A 526 -39.42 43.80 -50.76
N ILE A 527 -39.85 44.67 -49.85
CA ILE A 527 -39.37 44.93 -48.49
C ILE A 527 -39.15 43.64 -47.64
N SER A 528 -39.72 42.50 -48.06
CA SER A 528 -39.51 41.17 -47.47
C SER A 528 -38.09 40.58 -47.63
N VAL A 529 -37.30 40.94 -48.64
CA VAL A 529 -35.91 40.41 -48.78
C VAL A 529 -34.93 41.11 -47.83
N LYS A 530 -35.17 42.36 -47.44
CA LYS A 530 -34.36 43.04 -46.41
C LYS A 530 -34.64 42.49 -45.00
N ILE A 531 -35.87 42.07 -44.71
CA ILE A 531 -36.23 41.44 -43.44
C ILE A 531 -35.69 40.00 -43.40
N LEU A 532 -35.76 39.25 -44.51
CA LEU A 532 -35.17 37.91 -44.60
C LEU A 532 -33.64 37.95 -44.57
N ALA A 533 -32.99 38.93 -45.20
CA ALA A 533 -31.54 39.11 -45.12
C ALA A 533 -31.09 39.56 -43.72
N LYS A 534 -31.85 40.42 -43.01
CA LYS A 534 -31.58 40.75 -41.60
C LYS A 534 -31.83 39.55 -40.69
N ALA A 535 -32.87 38.76 -40.93
CA ALA A 535 -33.14 37.53 -40.19
C ALA A 535 -32.05 36.48 -40.43
N ILE A 536 -31.62 36.23 -41.68
CA ILE A 536 -30.52 35.32 -42.04
C ILE A 536 -29.15 35.84 -41.54
N GLN A 537 -28.95 37.15 -41.47
CA GLN A 537 -27.70 37.75 -40.96
C GLN A 537 -27.66 37.77 -39.42
N VAL A 538 -28.83 37.93 -38.76
CA VAL A 538 -29.01 37.69 -37.32
C VAL A 538 -28.83 36.21 -37.02
N ASP A 539 -29.34 35.30 -37.86
CA ASP A 539 -29.23 33.85 -37.71
C ASP A 539 -27.79 33.36 -37.97
N LYS A 540 -27.06 33.95 -38.92
CA LYS A 540 -25.62 33.67 -39.11
C LYS A 540 -24.74 34.27 -38.00
N LYS A 541 -25.09 35.43 -37.44
CA LYS A 541 -24.40 36.00 -36.26
C LYS A 541 -24.72 35.19 -35.00
N MET A 542 -25.96 34.77 -34.84
CA MET A 542 -26.44 33.95 -33.73
C MET A 542 -25.87 32.53 -33.82
N MET A 543 -25.84 31.89 -34.99
CA MET A 543 -25.13 30.62 -35.20
C MET A 543 -23.62 30.74 -35.02
N LYS A 544 -22.96 31.85 -35.42
CA LYS A 544 -21.54 32.07 -35.11
C LYS A 544 -21.30 32.30 -33.62
N MET A 545 -22.20 33.00 -32.94
CA MET A 545 -22.12 33.24 -31.50
C MET A 545 -22.39 31.96 -30.72
N VAL A 546 -23.40 31.18 -31.10
CA VAL A 546 -23.72 29.86 -30.55
C VAL A 546 -22.60 28.89 -30.87
N ALA A 547 -22.04 28.86 -32.09
CA ALA A 547 -20.89 28.01 -32.40
C ALA A 547 -19.63 28.45 -31.65
N ASN A 548 -19.38 29.75 -31.46
CA ASN A 548 -18.27 30.22 -30.64
C ASN A 548 -18.48 29.92 -29.15
N ILE A 549 -19.71 30.00 -28.64
CA ILE A 549 -20.07 29.60 -27.27
C ILE A 549 -19.98 28.09 -27.14
N PHE A 550 -20.41 27.30 -28.13
CA PHE A 550 -20.33 25.85 -28.14
C PHE A 550 -18.88 25.38 -28.28
N VAL A 551 -18.06 26.09 -29.05
CA VAL A 551 -16.60 25.90 -29.13
C VAL A 551 -15.93 26.36 -27.84
N LEU A 552 -16.32 27.48 -27.21
CA LEU A 552 -15.81 27.90 -25.89
C LEU A 552 -16.23 26.93 -24.77
N VAL A 553 -17.44 26.36 -24.85
CA VAL A 553 -17.97 25.35 -23.93
C VAL A 553 -17.26 24.02 -24.18
N LEU A 554 -17.08 23.59 -25.43
CA LEU A 554 -16.25 22.43 -25.79
C LEU A 554 -14.77 22.64 -25.45
N PHE A 555 -14.23 23.87 -25.54
CA PHE A 555 -12.89 24.24 -25.09
C PHE A 555 -12.81 24.27 -23.56
N SER A 556 -13.88 24.66 -22.84
CA SER A 556 -13.96 24.62 -21.37
C SER A 556 -14.11 23.19 -20.84
N ILE A 557 -14.76 22.30 -21.61
CA ILE A 557 -14.92 20.87 -21.32
C ILE A 557 -13.67 20.09 -21.78
N ALA A 558 -12.95 20.56 -22.80
CA ALA A 558 -11.65 20.03 -23.23
C ALA A 558 -10.45 20.62 -22.47
N SER A 559 -10.69 21.57 -21.57
CA SER A 559 -9.69 22.10 -20.62
C SER A 559 -9.99 21.74 -19.16
N SER A 560 -10.82 20.71 -18.93
CA SER A 560 -10.81 20.01 -17.66
C SER A 560 -9.53 19.18 -17.56
N LEU A 561 -8.44 19.88 -17.29
CA LEU A 561 -7.23 19.32 -16.75
C LEU A 561 -7.58 18.92 -15.31
N VAL A 562 -7.79 17.63 -15.09
CA VAL A 562 -7.82 17.10 -13.73
C VAL A 562 -6.37 16.93 -13.31
N TYR A 563 -5.89 17.90 -12.55
CA TYR A 563 -4.63 17.83 -11.83
C TYR A 563 -4.95 17.35 -10.43
N ALA A 564 -4.48 16.16 -10.07
CA ALA A 564 -4.25 15.81 -8.68
C ALA A 564 -2.74 15.98 -8.45
N SER A 565 -2.38 17.05 -7.76
CA SER A 565 -1.05 17.21 -7.17
C SER A 565 -1.10 16.69 -5.73
N ASP A 566 0.05 16.47 -5.09
CA ASP A 566 0.14 16.72 -3.64
C ASP A 566 -0.57 18.06 -3.38
N PRO A 567 -1.31 18.27 -2.28
CA PRO A 567 -1.78 19.62 -2.00
C PRO A 567 -0.54 20.51 -2.07
N SER A 568 -0.46 21.35 -3.11
CA SER A 568 0.68 22.24 -3.29
C SER A 568 0.81 22.96 -1.98
N PRO A 569 2.02 23.07 -1.40
CA PRO A 569 2.16 23.67 -0.10
C PRO A 569 1.41 25.01 -0.16
N LEU A 570 0.37 25.15 0.67
CA LEU A 570 -0.59 26.27 0.58
C LEU A 570 0.07 27.63 0.85
N GLN A 571 1.37 27.58 1.17
CA GLN A 571 2.29 28.65 1.51
C GLN A 571 3.68 28.23 1.02
N ASP A 572 4.53 29.19 0.68
CA ASP A 572 5.88 28.93 0.13
C ASP A 572 6.75 28.06 1.05
N ILE A 573 6.57 28.21 2.38
CA ILE A 573 7.34 27.52 3.41
C ILE A 573 6.47 27.16 4.61
N CYS A 574 6.69 26.00 5.23
CA CYS A 574 6.10 25.60 6.50
C CYS A 574 7.21 25.24 7.49
N VAL A 575 7.82 26.23 8.15
CA VAL A 575 8.83 25.97 9.20
C VAL A 575 8.16 25.28 10.39
N ALA A 576 8.69 24.15 10.86
CA ALA A 576 8.15 23.46 12.03
C ALA A 576 8.13 24.35 13.28
N ASP A 577 6.98 24.45 13.94
CA ASP A 577 6.91 24.95 15.32
C ASP A 577 7.18 23.82 16.31
N LEU A 578 8.46 23.60 16.61
CA LEU A 578 8.93 22.57 17.56
C LEU A 578 8.44 22.81 19.01
N LYS A 579 7.85 23.98 19.32
CA LYS A 579 7.33 24.32 20.64
C LYS A 579 5.81 24.21 20.72
N SER A 580 5.13 24.00 19.60
CA SER A 580 3.68 23.82 19.58
C SER A 580 3.26 22.62 20.42
N LYS A 581 2.16 22.77 21.15
CA LYS A 581 1.49 21.65 21.82
C LYS A 581 0.54 20.89 20.90
N VAL A 582 0.14 21.51 19.79
CA VAL A 582 -0.65 20.87 18.74
C VAL A 582 0.29 20.03 17.90
N LEU A 583 0.06 18.72 17.88
CA LEU A 583 0.81 17.76 17.09
C LEU A 583 -0.03 17.32 15.90
N VAL A 584 0.59 17.18 14.75
CA VAL A 584 -0.02 16.59 13.55
C VAL A 584 0.88 15.45 13.09
N ASN A 585 0.58 14.79 11.98
CA ASN A 585 1.56 13.90 11.38
C ASN A 585 2.78 14.74 10.95
N GLY A 586 3.80 14.83 11.81
CA GLY A 586 4.88 15.82 11.73
C GLY A 586 4.64 17.05 12.62
N PHE A 587 4.86 18.25 12.09
CA PHE A 587 4.81 19.50 12.85
C PHE A 587 3.88 20.52 12.21
N VAL A 588 3.19 21.30 13.05
CA VAL A 588 2.44 22.49 12.60
C VAL A 588 3.41 23.58 12.15
N CYS A 589 2.93 24.49 11.30
CA CYS A 589 3.75 25.59 10.79
C CYS A 589 3.85 26.75 11.79
N LYS A 590 5.07 27.27 11.95
CA LYS A 590 5.36 28.55 12.59
C LYS A 590 4.74 29.71 11.80
N ASP A 591 4.32 30.77 12.50
CA ASP A 591 3.87 32.01 11.86
C ASP A 591 4.97 32.57 10.95
N ILE A 592 4.63 32.83 9.67
CA ILE A 592 5.53 33.32 8.62
C ILE A 592 6.30 34.58 9.05
N LYS A 593 5.69 35.46 9.87
CA LYS A 593 6.33 36.70 10.35
C LYS A 593 7.47 36.44 11.33
N LYS A 594 7.54 35.24 11.91
CA LYS A 594 8.58 34.82 12.86
C LYS A 594 9.66 33.96 12.20
N VAL A 595 9.52 33.67 10.91
CA VAL A 595 10.48 32.86 10.16
C VAL A 595 11.73 33.69 9.85
N THR A 596 12.90 33.09 10.00
CA THR A 596 14.21 33.69 9.73
C THR A 596 15.10 32.73 8.96
N ALA A 597 16.19 33.22 8.37
CA ALA A 597 17.19 32.37 7.72
C ALA A 597 17.76 31.28 8.65
N GLY A 598 17.79 31.53 9.96
CA GLY A 598 18.24 30.56 10.95
C GLY A 598 17.34 29.32 11.04
N ASP A 599 16.08 29.39 10.60
CA ASP A 599 15.18 28.23 10.55
C ASP A 599 15.57 27.23 9.43
N PHE A 600 16.39 27.65 8.46
CA PHE A 600 16.83 26.87 7.29
C PHE A 600 18.31 26.47 7.33
N PHE A 601 18.99 26.71 8.45
CA PHE A 601 20.43 26.62 8.54
C PHE A 601 20.87 25.77 9.73
N SER A 602 21.86 24.89 9.50
CA SER A 602 22.61 24.21 10.55
C SER A 602 24.09 24.16 10.18
N MET A 603 24.96 24.25 11.18
CA MET A 603 26.42 24.20 11.03
C MET A 603 27.02 22.97 11.70
N GLY A 604 28.23 22.58 11.33
CA GLY A 604 28.98 21.53 12.02
C GLY A 604 28.94 20.15 11.37
N LEU A 605 28.30 20.00 10.20
CA LEU A 605 28.33 18.74 9.44
C LEU A 605 29.74 18.39 8.92
N ASP A 606 30.65 19.36 8.90
CA ASP A 606 32.08 19.19 8.60
C ASP A 606 32.85 18.51 9.74
N LYS A 607 32.31 18.50 10.97
CA LYS A 607 32.97 17.92 12.13
C LYS A 607 32.73 16.40 12.20
N PRO A 608 33.78 15.61 12.45
CA PRO A 608 33.62 14.17 12.62
C PRO A 608 32.84 13.84 13.90
N GLY A 609 31.92 12.89 13.79
CA GLY A 609 31.23 12.30 14.94
C GLY A 609 32.14 11.45 15.82
N ASN A 610 31.70 11.16 17.06
CA ASN A 610 32.48 10.33 17.98
C ASN A 610 32.29 8.84 17.71
N THR A 611 33.28 8.23 17.06
CA THR A 611 33.29 6.80 16.73
C THR A 611 33.85 5.91 17.85
N THR A 612 34.14 6.46 19.04
CA THR A 612 34.62 5.72 20.22
C THR A 612 33.47 4.98 20.91
N ASN A 613 32.86 4.04 20.21
CA ASN A 613 31.78 3.20 20.69
C ASN A 613 31.89 1.78 20.11
N LYS A 614 31.03 0.86 20.55
CA LYS A 614 31.13 -0.56 20.19
C LYS A 614 30.92 -0.86 18.70
N VAL A 615 30.09 -0.07 18.01
CA VAL A 615 29.86 -0.22 16.57
C VAL A 615 30.90 0.55 15.74
N GLY A 616 31.62 1.49 16.35
CA GLY A 616 32.73 2.22 15.70
C GLY A 616 32.28 3.21 14.64
N SER A 617 31.04 3.68 14.70
CA SER A 617 30.50 4.68 13.78
C SER A 617 29.68 5.72 14.54
N ASN A 618 29.42 6.87 13.91
CA ASN A 618 28.51 7.87 14.43
C ASN A 618 27.68 8.49 13.31
N VAL A 619 26.37 8.62 13.49
CA VAL A 619 25.46 9.27 12.55
C VAL A 619 25.12 10.69 13.02
N THR A 620 25.62 11.69 12.31
CA THR A 620 25.28 13.11 12.55
C THR A 620 24.09 13.49 11.68
N THR A 621 22.90 13.66 12.30
CA THR A 621 21.65 13.93 11.59
C THR A 621 21.41 15.41 11.31
N VAL A 622 20.88 15.70 10.12
CA VAL A 622 20.34 17.01 9.71
C VAL A 622 18.92 16.78 9.20
N ASN A 623 18.00 16.60 10.14
CA ASN A 623 16.57 16.39 9.87
C ASN A 623 15.74 17.58 10.38
N VAL A 624 14.41 17.47 10.33
CA VAL A 624 13.49 18.55 10.75
C VAL A 624 13.73 19.07 12.17
N ASN A 625 14.31 18.27 13.07
CA ASN A 625 14.65 18.71 14.43
C ASN A 625 15.90 19.59 14.48
N GLN A 626 16.82 19.47 13.52
CA GLN A 626 17.99 20.34 13.40
C GLN A 626 17.74 21.53 12.48
N ILE A 627 16.94 21.36 11.42
CA ILE A 627 16.54 22.41 10.50
C ILE A 627 15.02 22.41 10.39
N ALA A 628 14.36 23.25 11.18
CA ALA A 628 12.89 23.33 11.24
C ALA A 628 12.26 23.66 9.87
N GLY A 629 12.98 24.36 9.00
CA GLY A 629 12.58 24.65 7.63
C GLY A 629 12.48 23.45 6.69
N LEU A 630 12.96 22.26 7.10
CA LEU A 630 12.76 21.01 6.34
C LEU A 630 11.34 20.45 6.47
N ASN A 631 10.52 20.98 7.38
CA ASN A 631 9.16 20.51 7.56
C ASN A 631 8.36 20.66 6.27
N THR A 632 7.60 19.61 5.94
CA THR A 632 6.85 19.41 4.68
C THR A 632 7.69 19.33 3.40
N LEU A 633 9.02 19.34 3.45
CA LEU A 633 9.88 19.28 2.25
C LEU A 633 10.31 17.87 1.84
N GLY A 634 10.00 16.84 2.64
CA GLY A 634 10.26 15.45 2.25
C GLY A 634 11.74 15.08 2.12
N ILE A 635 12.66 15.83 2.75
CA ILE A 635 14.10 15.58 2.64
C ILE A 635 14.83 15.80 3.97
N SER A 636 15.84 14.98 4.21
CA SER A 636 16.84 15.18 5.26
C SER A 636 18.23 14.72 4.79
N LEU A 637 19.25 15.04 5.58
CA LEU A 637 20.64 14.69 5.30
C LEU A 637 21.27 14.08 6.55
N VAL A 638 22.23 13.17 6.36
CA VAL A 638 23.09 12.67 7.43
C VAL A 638 24.54 12.66 6.97
N ARG A 639 25.46 12.87 7.90
CA ARG A 639 26.85 12.47 7.77
C ARG A 639 27.09 11.25 8.62
N ILE A 640 27.84 10.29 8.11
CA ILE A 640 28.22 9.09 8.84
C ILE A 640 29.75 8.99 8.85
N ASP A 641 30.32 8.95 10.04
CA ASP A 641 31.74 8.73 10.26
C ASP A 641 31.96 7.31 10.76
N TYR A 642 32.94 6.61 10.19
CA TYR A 642 33.29 5.23 10.54
C TYR A 642 34.77 5.15 10.92
N ALA A 643 35.07 4.64 12.11
CA ALA A 643 36.43 4.18 12.45
C ALA A 643 36.82 2.96 11.58
N PRO A 644 38.09 2.51 11.57
CA PRO A 644 38.46 1.28 10.90
C PRO A 644 37.65 0.11 11.48
N LYS A 645 37.07 -0.73 10.61
CA LYS A 645 36.11 -1.78 10.99
C LYS A 645 34.81 -1.26 11.62
N GLY A 646 34.56 0.04 11.64
CA GLY A 646 33.33 0.65 12.12
C GLY A 646 32.14 0.32 11.21
N GLU A 647 30.93 0.26 11.75
CA GLU A 647 29.73 -0.03 10.98
C GLU A 647 28.52 0.73 11.50
N ASN A 648 27.60 1.03 10.60
CA ASN A 648 26.22 1.31 10.93
C ASN A 648 25.47 -0.04 10.81
N PRO A 649 25.04 -0.63 11.94
CA PRO A 649 24.53 -2.00 12.01
C PRO A 649 23.24 -2.16 11.19
N PRO A 650 22.76 -3.41 10.96
CA PRO A 650 21.48 -3.65 10.31
C PRO A 650 20.36 -2.79 10.91
N HIS A 651 19.77 -1.95 10.07
CA HIS A 651 18.69 -1.04 10.43
C HIS A 651 17.75 -0.82 9.24
N THR A 652 16.64 -0.14 9.49
CA THR A 652 15.72 0.30 8.42
C THR A 652 15.15 1.69 8.71
N HIS A 653 14.74 2.36 7.64
CA HIS A 653 14.04 3.64 7.66
C HIS A 653 12.59 3.40 7.17
N PRO A 654 11.59 3.36 8.08
CA PRO A 654 10.21 3.09 7.69
C PRO A 654 9.61 4.15 6.75
N ARG A 655 10.19 5.35 6.71
CA ARG A 655 9.63 6.52 6.00
C ARG A 655 10.51 7.07 4.88
N ALA A 656 11.70 6.52 4.63
CA ALA A 656 12.60 7.09 3.64
C ALA A 656 13.44 6.06 2.89
N THR A 657 13.66 6.34 1.61
CA THR A 657 14.80 5.82 0.85
C THR A 657 16.04 6.62 1.25
N GLU A 658 17.18 5.96 1.37
CA GLU A 658 18.49 6.59 1.61
C GLU A 658 19.34 6.50 0.34
N ILE A 659 19.97 7.61 -0.07
CA ILE A 659 21.02 7.63 -1.09
C ILE A 659 22.33 8.10 -0.47
N LEU A 660 23.33 7.22 -0.45
CA LEU A 660 24.59 7.41 0.24
C LEU A 660 25.74 7.61 -0.75
N THR A 661 26.56 8.63 -0.50
CA THR A 661 27.80 8.94 -1.23
C THR A 661 29.00 8.80 -0.31
N VAL A 662 30.01 8.04 -0.74
CA VAL A 662 31.26 7.89 0.02
C VAL A 662 32.18 9.07 -0.27
N LEU A 663 32.57 9.80 0.77
CA LEU A 663 33.52 10.91 0.68
C LEU A 663 34.96 10.47 0.88
N GLU A 664 35.19 9.51 1.78
CA GLU A 664 36.50 8.96 2.13
C GLU A 664 36.40 7.48 2.55
N GLY A 665 37.49 6.74 2.41
CA GLY A 665 37.59 5.33 2.83
C GLY A 665 36.94 4.33 1.87
N THR A 666 36.57 3.17 2.41
CA THR A 666 35.96 2.06 1.66
C THR A 666 34.87 1.41 2.48
N LEU A 667 33.64 1.38 1.96
CA LEU A 667 32.47 0.82 2.63
C LEU A 667 32.00 -0.44 1.91
N TYR A 668 31.71 -1.50 2.65
CA TYR A 668 30.86 -2.58 2.19
C TYR A 668 29.44 -2.32 2.67
N VAL A 669 28.50 -2.23 1.73
CA VAL A 669 27.10 -1.90 2.00
C VAL A 669 26.19 -2.97 1.43
N GLY A 670 24.98 -3.08 1.97
CA GLY A 670 23.94 -3.88 1.35
C GLY A 670 22.58 -3.77 2.01
N PHE A 671 21.55 -4.22 1.29
CA PHE A 671 20.17 -4.35 1.79
C PHE A 671 19.59 -5.71 1.43
N VAL A 672 18.60 -6.15 2.20
CA VAL A 672 17.95 -7.46 2.03
C VAL A 672 16.54 -7.27 1.50
N LEU A 673 16.22 -7.96 0.40
CA LEU A 673 14.86 -7.98 -0.16
C LEU A 673 13.88 -8.71 0.78
N SER A 674 12.58 -8.46 0.60
CA SER A 674 11.52 -9.07 1.41
C SER A 674 11.43 -10.60 1.25
N ASN A 675 10.70 -11.26 2.15
CA ASN A 675 10.49 -12.72 2.16
C ASN A 675 10.04 -13.27 0.80
N GLN A 676 9.15 -12.57 0.10
CA GLN A 676 8.65 -12.98 -1.22
C GLN A 676 9.75 -13.04 -2.28
N ASN A 677 10.88 -12.36 -2.05
CA ASN A 677 12.05 -12.31 -2.92
C ASN A 677 13.23 -13.06 -2.28
N ASN A 678 12.93 -14.12 -1.53
CA ASN A 678 13.89 -15.07 -0.96
C ASN A 678 14.94 -14.47 -0.01
N ASN A 679 14.64 -13.32 0.63
CA ASN A 679 15.59 -12.62 1.50
C ASN A 679 16.93 -12.34 0.80
N THR A 680 16.89 -12.01 -0.50
CA THR A 680 18.11 -11.85 -1.29
C THR A 680 18.90 -10.62 -0.81
N LEU A 681 20.18 -10.80 -0.50
CA LEU A 681 21.10 -9.73 -0.14
C LEU A 681 21.67 -9.07 -1.41
N ILE A 682 21.40 -7.78 -1.59
CA ILE A 682 22.02 -6.94 -2.62
C ILE A 682 23.14 -6.15 -1.94
N SER A 683 24.38 -6.33 -2.39
CA SER A 683 25.54 -5.70 -1.73
C SER A 683 26.62 -5.23 -2.70
N LYS A 684 27.43 -4.26 -2.26
CA LYS A 684 28.53 -3.69 -3.05
C LYS A 684 29.62 -3.15 -2.13
N VAL A 685 30.87 -3.21 -2.62
CA VAL A 685 31.98 -2.43 -2.04
C VAL A 685 32.06 -1.10 -2.76
N LEU A 686 31.98 -0.02 -2.00
CA LEU A 686 32.04 1.37 -2.43
C LEU A 686 33.38 1.99 -2.03
N LYS A 687 33.91 2.82 -2.92
CA LYS A 687 35.09 3.66 -2.71
C LYS A 687 34.68 5.13 -2.73
N LYS A 688 35.61 6.02 -2.39
CA LYS A 688 35.43 7.47 -2.53
C LYS A 688 34.85 7.84 -3.90
N GLY A 689 33.76 8.60 -3.88
CA GLY A 689 33.01 9.04 -5.05
C GLY A 689 31.86 8.11 -5.48
N ASP A 690 31.81 6.89 -4.97
CA ASP A 690 30.73 5.94 -5.29
C ASP A 690 29.43 6.30 -4.54
N VAL A 691 28.30 5.97 -5.18
CA VAL A 691 26.95 6.21 -4.68
C VAL A 691 26.16 4.90 -4.63
N PHE A 692 25.34 4.71 -3.60
CA PHE A 692 24.46 3.55 -3.45
C PHE A 692 23.12 3.94 -2.84
N VAL A 693 22.05 3.23 -3.22
CA VAL A 693 20.68 3.53 -2.79
C VAL A 693 20.12 2.37 -1.95
N PHE A 694 19.52 2.70 -0.82
CA PHE A 694 18.81 1.78 0.06
C PHE A 694 17.30 2.06 -0.01
N PRO A 695 16.49 1.14 -0.56
CA PRO A 695 15.05 1.35 -0.68
C PRO A 695 14.35 1.46 0.69
N ILE A 696 13.31 2.30 0.74
CA ILE A 696 12.45 2.50 1.91
C ILE A 696 12.01 1.19 2.56
N GLY A 697 12.08 1.13 3.89
CA GLY A 697 11.60 0.01 4.70
C GLY A 697 12.39 -1.31 4.57
N LEU A 698 13.45 -1.38 3.76
CA LEU A 698 14.32 -2.57 3.70
C LEU A 698 15.42 -2.52 4.78
N ILE A 699 15.77 -3.70 5.29
CA ILE A 699 16.87 -3.86 6.24
C ILE A 699 18.18 -3.71 5.48
N HIS A 700 19.07 -2.83 5.94
CA HIS A 700 20.35 -2.55 5.32
C HIS A 700 21.43 -2.18 6.33
N PHE A 701 22.68 -2.16 5.88
CA PHE A 701 23.85 -1.87 6.70
C PHE A 701 24.95 -1.18 5.89
N GLN A 702 25.88 -0.52 6.59
CA GLN A 702 27.10 0.01 6.01
C GLN A 702 28.29 -0.32 6.92
N ALA A 703 29.34 -0.93 6.39
CA ALA A 703 30.51 -1.34 7.16
C ALA A 703 31.81 -0.85 6.52
N ASN A 704 32.68 -0.20 7.29
CA ASN A 704 34.01 0.18 6.86
C ASN A 704 34.94 -1.04 6.88
N ILE A 705 35.26 -1.55 5.70
CA ILE A 705 36.18 -2.69 5.53
C ILE A 705 37.63 -2.25 5.30
N GLY A 706 37.87 -0.93 5.23
CA GLY A 706 39.20 -0.35 5.09
C GLY A 706 40.00 -0.32 6.39
N HIS A 707 41.29 0.02 6.26
CA HIS A 707 42.20 0.21 7.40
C HIS A 707 42.21 1.65 7.93
N GLU A 708 41.64 2.58 7.18
CA GLU A 708 41.52 4.00 7.53
C GLU A 708 40.07 4.32 7.93
N ASN A 709 39.84 5.53 8.43
CA ASN A 709 38.48 6.02 8.65
C ASN A 709 37.74 6.14 7.31
N ALA A 710 36.43 5.96 7.35
CA ALA A 710 35.56 6.25 6.21
C ALA A 710 34.54 7.33 6.58
N ILE A 711 34.15 8.12 5.58
CA ILE A 711 33.17 9.20 5.74
C ILE A 711 32.17 9.07 4.59
N ALA A 712 30.88 9.13 4.92
CA ALA A 712 29.81 9.18 3.93
C ALA A 712 28.82 10.30 4.26
N ILE A 713 28.14 10.79 3.23
CA ILE A 713 26.95 11.63 3.36
C ILE A 713 25.80 10.90 2.70
N ALA A 714 24.63 10.92 3.32
CA ALA A 714 23.43 10.40 2.71
C ALA A 714 22.27 11.40 2.77
N ALA A 715 21.50 11.47 1.70
CA ALA A 715 20.22 12.16 1.67
C ALA A 715 19.09 11.15 1.81
N LEU A 716 18.02 11.53 2.52
CA LEU A 716 16.87 10.67 2.75
C LEU A 716 15.60 11.34 2.24
N SER A 717 14.72 10.56 1.60
CA SER A 717 13.46 11.04 1.02
C SER A 717 12.35 11.29 2.07
N SER A 718 12.72 11.79 3.24
CA SER A 718 11.79 12.26 4.28
C SER A 718 12.51 13.25 5.20
N GLN A 719 11.80 14.28 5.66
CA GLN A 719 12.33 15.18 6.69
C GLN A 719 12.45 14.53 8.07
N ASN A 720 11.81 13.37 8.27
CA ASN A 720 12.00 12.52 9.43
C ASN A 720 11.96 11.05 8.99
N PRO A 721 13.09 10.45 8.61
CA PRO A 721 13.12 9.11 8.04
C PRO A 721 12.72 7.99 9.03
N GLY A 722 12.85 8.25 10.33
CA GLY A 722 12.78 7.23 11.38
C GLY A 722 13.95 6.26 11.29
N VAL A 723 14.36 5.64 12.39
CA VAL A 723 15.43 4.63 12.36
C VAL A 723 15.03 3.49 13.27
N ILE A 724 15.05 2.27 12.75
CA ILE A 724 14.86 1.05 13.53
C ILE A 724 16.14 0.24 13.43
N THR A 725 16.99 0.31 14.45
CA THR A 725 18.16 -0.59 14.55
C THR A 725 17.66 -1.95 14.98
N ILE A 726 17.91 -2.99 14.17
CA ILE A 726 17.23 -4.28 14.33
C ILE A 726 17.49 -4.91 15.69
N ALA A 727 18.75 -4.92 16.13
CA ALA A 727 19.10 -5.50 17.42
C ALA A 727 18.45 -4.72 18.59
N ASN A 728 18.42 -3.39 18.50
CA ASN A 728 17.85 -2.52 19.54
C ASN A 728 16.32 -2.67 19.63
N ALA A 729 15.63 -2.81 18.50
CA ALA A 729 14.18 -3.00 18.49
C ALA A 729 13.77 -4.38 18.98
N VAL A 730 14.49 -5.44 18.59
CA VAL A 730 14.13 -6.82 18.96
C VAL A 730 14.56 -7.16 20.38
N PHE A 731 15.82 -6.89 20.74
CA PHE A 731 16.41 -7.33 22.00
C PHE A 731 16.56 -6.20 23.03
N GLY A 732 16.44 -4.93 22.60
CA GLY A 732 16.55 -3.75 23.46
C GLY A 732 15.24 -2.98 23.65
N SER A 733 14.11 -3.57 23.28
CA SER A 733 12.78 -2.96 23.45
C SER A 733 12.40 -2.75 24.91
N LYS A 734 11.52 -1.77 25.15
CA LYS A 734 11.09 -1.38 26.49
C LYS A 734 9.56 -1.35 26.59
N PRO A 735 8.93 -2.24 27.38
CA PRO A 735 9.52 -3.42 28.03
C PRO A 735 10.07 -4.44 27.00
N PRO A 736 10.90 -5.42 27.42
CA PRO A 736 11.42 -6.44 26.51
C PRO A 736 10.33 -7.32 25.91
N ILE A 737 10.49 -7.74 24.66
CA ILE A 737 9.70 -8.83 24.05
C ILE A 737 9.96 -10.13 24.84
N SER A 738 8.95 -11.00 25.00
CA SER A 738 9.06 -12.27 25.73
C SER A 738 10.19 -13.16 25.21
N ASP A 739 10.91 -13.84 26.11
CA ASP A 739 11.99 -14.77 25.74
C ASP A 739 11.49 -15.97 24.94
N ASP A 740 10.35 -16.56 25.28
CA ASP A 740 9.73 -17.66 24.51
C ASP A 740 9.47 -17.26 23.05
N ILE A 741 9.00 -16.02 22.83
CA ILE A 741 8.71 -15.51 21.50
C ILE A 741 9.99 -15.34 20.68
N LEU A 742 11.02 -14.74 21.30
CA LEU A 742 12.30 -14.58 20.59
C LEU A 742 13.03 -15.91 20.40
N ALA A 743 12.95 -16.84 21.35
CA ALA A 743 13.57 -18.15 21.27
C ALA A 743 13.00 -18.95 20.10
N LYS A 744 11.67 -18.97 19.96
CA LYS A 744 10.97 -19.62 18.85
C LYS A 744 11.25 -18.93 17.51
N ALA A 745 11.22 -17.59 17.47
CA ALA A 745 11.48 -16.81 16.26
C ALA A 745 12.89 -17.02 15.70
N PHE A 746 13.89 -17.07 16.59
CA PHE A 746 15.29 -17.27 16.24
C PHE A 746 15.69 -18.76 16.20
N GLN A 747 14.79 -19.66 16.59
CA GLN A 747 14.97 -21.11 16.64
C GLN A 747 16.16 -21.53 17.53
N VAL A 748 16.25 -20.92 18.70
CA VAL A 748 17.31 -21.13 19.70
C VAL A 748 16.71 -21.30 21.10
N ASP A 749 17.54 -21.69 22.07
CA ASP A 749 17.13 -21.74 23.48
C ASP A 749 17.00 -20.34 24.09
N GLU A 750 16.12 -20.18 25.08
CA GLU A 750 15.92 -18.91 25.82
C GLU A 750 17.22 -18.35 26.40
N LYS A 751 18.18 -19.20 26.80
CA LYS A 751 19.50 -18.76 27.30
C LYS A 751 20.29 -17.95 26.27
N VAL A 752 20.12 -18.25 24.98
CA VAL A 752 20.75 -17.48 23.90
C VAL A 752 20.07 -16.14 23.78
N ILE A 753 18.75 -16.07 23.97
CA ILE A 753 17.99 -14.82 23.99
C ILE A 753 18.39 -13.96 25.20
N ASP A 754 18.48 -14.55 26.39
CA ASP A 754 18.97 -13.87 27.60
C ASP A 754 20.35 -13.26 27.35
N TYR A 755 21.24 -14.04 26.74
CA TYR A 755 22.58 -13.57 26.37
C TYR A 755 22.53 -12.42 25.36
N LEU A 756 21.67 -12.49 24.35
CA LEU A 756 21.48 -11.40 23.39
C LEU A 756 20.94 -10.16 24.09
N LYS A 757 19.83 -10.25 24.85
CA LYS A 757 19.23 -9.13 25.59
C LYS A 757 20.20 -8.46 26.57
N ALA A 758 21.13 -9.22 27.16
CA ALA A 758 22.15 -8.70 28.06
C ALA A 758 23.24 -7.86 27.35
N GLN A 759 23.30 -7.88 26.01
CA GLN A 759 24.24 -7.05 25.27
C GLN A 759 23.87 -5.55 25.34
N PHE A 760 24.85 -4.69 25.07
CA PHE A 760 24.68 -3.25 25.20
C PHE A 760 24.18 -2.64 23.89
N TRP A 761 22.90 -2.33 23.79
CA TRP A 761 22.32 -1.78 22.57
C TRP A 761 22.68 -0.31 22.37
N VAL A 762 23.46 0.00 21.32
CA VAL A 762 23.91 1.37 20.98
C VAL A 762 23.13 1.86 19.77
N ASN A 763 22.62 3.09 19.84
CA ASN A 763 22.23 3.83 18.65
C ASN A 763 23.47 4.55 18.13
N PRO A 764 23.96 4.24 16.91
CA PRO A 764 25.07 4.96 16.29
C PRO A 764 24.75 6.42 16.02
#